data_AF-A0AAW6HNL3-F1
#
_entry.id   AF-A0AAW6HNL3-F1
#
_cell.length_a   1.000
_cell.length_b   1.000
_cell.length_c   1.000
_cell.angle_alpha   90.00
_cell.angle_beta   90.00
_cell.angle_gamma   90.00
#
_symmetry.space_group_name_H-M   'P 1'
#
loop_
_entity.id
_entity.type
_entity.pdbx_description
1 polymer ?
#
loop_
_entity_poly.entity_id
_entity_poly.type
_entity_poly.pdbx_seq_one_letter_code
_entity_poly.pdbx_strand_id
1 'polypeptide(L)'
;MNSINKELEKLSISTTYPFYIDNVNIKFFNSLQQHPNKYFVNKILPKIKSQLDQEELDKLKELDDLTRKDRIKLMLNLALKKIVSKTGSADYDFFKIINYDQFHEPLYISEKETAINELVHGNFHERRYNYYIDVNKNSYLYQYAHRINLWFYLNEENKILSGSFSFELVNLDDQMLDSDAIYEKIYLVSLVKYFIYKQLYPLSLNNLIDIIDNDDFLSNFDKKNTKEHQNNLNKNIYKKSLSYEVLKSNWDNLITEKFLKHKDYDQNKINQLKDDLFYAVMNLTMINLALYQELKSYFNSENPELILSILKNPTQIKSDPDQRPFNDFIELSRYLKQEYLKKNSNKIEWNKIDDFNDLIDEVSKQQAAQDYEAFNTSINFLELKVKNEDTFISSSDLLMKNPNLFLIYSLIINPHRFGLNSNTTQIISYNDLMKNLKNTHISDGSRNKIIYDINQSEVEINKSYISFINSSSDFIVIKKHEQPLIDLYIWAIIYSESRKWIHHDIEYDFNNNRIAKNSNFYRQKIESLENLKFDWYDDFYGIPSIKTIVKKIDQVSNIKSSIDILVSTIKQKDALLKKDFERKTMVIAYVVALFIGFINFFGMIFTILAVTKPEDGLNTTNIIVISIASLLITSLIIIISFFLFRLSKNKK
;
A
#
# COMPACT_ATOMS: atom_id res chain seq x y z
N MET A 1 -18.66 -45.06 -11.98
CA MET A 1 -19.17 -44.35 -10.79
C MET A 1 -18.55 -45.01 -9.57
N ASN A 2 -17.42 -44.48 -9.09
CA ASN A 2 -16.75 -44.93 -7.87
C ASN A 2 -16.95 -43.87 -6.78
N SER A 3 -17.18 -44.33 -5.56
CA SER A 3 -17.41 -43.55 -4.35
C SER A 3 -16.42 -42.40 -4.19
N ILE A 4 -16.92 -41.16 -4.27
CA ILE A 4 -16.16 -39.96 -3.95
C ILE A 4 -15.98 -39.97 -2.43
N ASN A 5 -14.77 -40.30 -1.96
CA ASN A 5 -14.37 -40.02 -0.58
C ASN A 5 -14.51 -38.50 -0.35
N LYS A 6 -15.52 -38.11 0.42
CA LYS A 6 -15.82 -36.71 0.70
C LYS A 6 -14.90 -36.22 1.81
N GLU A 7 -13.82 -35.57 1.40
CA GLU A 7 -12.73 -35.13 2.29
C GLU A 7 -12.80 -33.64 2.66
N LEU A 8 -13.72 -32.83 2.13
CA LEU A 8 -13.74 -31.36 2.35
C LEU A 8 -14.88 -30.93 3.29
N GLU A 9 -14.53 -30.24 4.38
CA GLU A 9 -15.48 -29.81 5.43
C GLU A 9 -15.71 -28.29 5.43
N LYS A 10 -14.68 -27.48 5.20
CA LYS A 10 -14.82 -26.03 5.30
C LYS A 10 -14.00 -25.30 4.26
N LEU A 11 -14.57 -24.23 3.71
CA LEU A 11 -13.89 -23.28 2.84
C LEU A 11 -14.04 -21.88 3.42
N SER A 12 -12.91 -21.23 3.71
CA SER A 12 -12.86 -19.80 3.95
C SER A 12 -11.99 -19.13 2.90
N ILE A 13 -12.45 -18.01 2.36
CA ILE A 13 -11.66 -17.16 1.45
C ILE A 13 -11.72 -15.75 2.00
N SER A 14 -10.53 -15.18 2.24
CA SER A 14 -10.37 -13.78 2.61
C SER A 14 -9.53 -13.04 1.56
N THR A 15 -9.84 -11.78 1.32
CA THR A 15 -9.02 -10.90 0.48
C THR A 15 -8.49 -9.76 1.32
N THR A 16 -7.17 -9.66 1.38
CA THR A 16 -6.41 -8.71 2.17
C THR A 16 -5.87 -7.59 1.29
N TYR A 17 -6.09 -6.35 1.72
CA TYR A 17 -5.58 -5.12 1.17
C TYR A 17 -4.57 -4.55 2.18
N PRO A 18 -3.28 -4.85 2.02
CA PRO A 18 -2.25 -4.21 2.82
C PRO A 18 -2.33 -2.70 2.63
N PHE A 19 -1.82 -1.93 3.59
CA PHE A 19 -1.55 -0.49 3.47
C PHE A 19 -0.36 -0.08 4.32
N TYR A 20 0.20 1.10 4.01
CA TYR A 20 1.11 1.81 4.90
C TYR A 20 0.74 3.29 5.00
N ILE A 21 1.12 3.90 6.11
CA ILE A 21 1.02 5.34 6.36
C ILE A 21 2.41 5.82 6.76
N ASP A 22 2.93 6.77 5.98
CA ASP A 22 4.19 7.45 6.23
C ASP A 22 3.99 8.70 7.10
N ASN A 23 5.11 9.28 7.57
CA ASN A 23 5.14 10.53 8.33
C ASN A 23 4.23 10.53 9.57
N VAL A 24 4.14 9.39 10.26
CA VAL A 24 3.37 9.28 11.51
C VAL A 24 3.94 10.24 12.54
N ASN A 25 3.07 11.00 13.21
CA ASN A 25 3.48 12.00 14.16
C ASN A 25 4.28 11.37 15.32
N ILE A 26 5.41 12.00 15.66
CA ILE A 26 6.31 11.57 16.73
C ILE A 26 5.61 11.35 18.07
N LYS A 27 4.53 12.08 18.36
CA LYS A 27 3.69 11.93 19.57
C LYS A 27 3.20 10.49 19.77
N PHE A 28 2.86 9.76 18.70
CA PHE A 28 2.40 8.38 18.80
C PHE A 28 3.52 7.40 19.23
N PHE A 29 4.79 7.75 19.02
CA PHE A 29 5.93 6.96 19.45
C PHE A 29 6.45 7.36 20.84
N ASN A 30 6.10 8.55 21.33
CA ASN A 30 6.55 9.10 22.61
C ASN A 30 5.73 8.61 23.82
N SER A 31 4.75 7.72 23.61
CA SER A 31 3.95 7.13 24.68
C SER A 31 4.84 6.37 25.68
N LEU A 32 4.82 6.78 26.95
CA LEU A 32 5.65 6.19 27.99
C LEU A 32 5.18 4.79 28.40
N GLN A 33 3.91 4.45 28.11
CA GLN A 33 3.39 3.10 28.31
C GLN A 33 4.05 2.08 27.37
N GLN A 34 4.51 2.52 26.19
CA GLN A 34 5.18 1.66 25.22
C GLN A 34 6.71 1.57 25.43
N HIS A 35 7.22 2.07 26.55
CA HIS A 35 8.66 2.09 26.81
C HIS A 35 9.22 0.67 26.93
N PRO A 36 10.37 0.35 26.29
CA PRO A 36 10.82 -1.03 26.17
C PRO A 36 11.14 -1.73 27.50
N ASN A 37 11.38 -0.95 28.55
CA ASN A 37 11.72 -1.43 29.88
C ASN A 37 10.50 -1.46 30.83
N LYS A 38 9.94 -2.65 31.07
CA LYS A 38 8.81 -2.86 32.00
C LYS A 38 9.13 -2.51 33.46
N TYR A 39 10.39 -2.64 33.89
CA TYR A 39 10.80 -2.21 35.23
C TYR A 39 10.73 -0.68 35.35
N PHE A 40 11.10 0.03 34.29
CA PHE A 40 10.92 1.48 34.21
C PHE A 40 9.43 1.83 34.29
N VAL A 41 8.58 1.23 33.45
CA VAL A 41 7.12 1.50 33.42
C VAL A 41 6.43 1.18 34.76
N ASN A 42 6.77 0.06 35.40
CA ASN A 42 6.04 -0.42 36.57
C ASN A 42 6.59 0.09 37.91
N LYS A 43 7.87 0.45 38.00
CA LYS A 43 8.49 0.85 39.29
C LYS A 43 9.08 2.25 39.31
N ILE A 44 9.56 2.76 38.19
CA ILE A 44 10.24 4.06 38.11
C ILE A 44 9.24 5.13 37.66
N LEU A 45 8.50 4.88 36.57
CA LEU A 45 7.50 5.80 36.01
C LEU A 45 6.43 6.20 37.03
N PRO A 46 5.90 5.34 37.92
CA PRO A 46 4.94 5.76 38.94
C PRO A 46 5.56 6.69 39.98
N LYS A 47 6.84 6.49 40.32
CA LYS A 47 7.58 7.38 41.24
C LYS A 47 7.85 8.73 40.60
N ILE A 48 8.21 8.75 39.32
CA ILE A 48 8.36 9.99 38.54
C ILE A 48 7.01 10.71 38.45
N LYS A 49 5.94 9.99 38.08
CA LYS A 49 4.57 10.53 38.01
C LYS A 49 4.12 11.14 39.35
N SER A 50 4.52 10.59 40.50
CA SER A 50 4.20 11.19 41.81
C SER A 50 4.95 12.49 42.15
N GLN A 51 5.97 12.84 41.37
CA GLN A 51 6.84 14.01 41.58
C GLN A 51 6.65 15.11 40.54
N LEU A 52 5.99 14.80 39.42
CA LEU A 52 5.66 15.76 38.37
C LEU A 52 4.53 16.69 38.84
N ASP A 53 4.52 17.91 38.31
CA ASP A 53 3.40 18.81 38.51
C ASP A 53 2.15 18.33 37.75
N GLN A 54 0.99 18.89 38.08
CA GLN A 54 -0.30 18.46 37.52
C GLN A 54 -0.36 18.70 36.00
N GLU A 55 0.30 19.74 35.49
CA GLU A 55 0.27 20.09 34.07
C GLU A 55 1.11 19.11 33.22
N GLU A 56 2.30 18.75 33.70
CA GLU A 56 3.16 17.73 33.10
C GLU A 56 2.53 16.34 33.18
N LEU A 57 1.87 16.02 34.31
CA LEU A 57 1.10 14.78 34.46
C LEU A 57 -0.02 14.67 33.43
N ASP A 58 -0.74 15.75 33.18
CA ASP A 58 -1.86 15.74 32.25
C ASP A 58 -1.38 15.67 30.79
N LYS A 59 -0.26 16.32 30.43
CA LYS A 59 0.41 16.13 29.13
C LYS A 59 0.86 14.67 28.92
N LEU A 60 1.39 14.02 29.96
CA LEU A 60 1.78 12.60 29.88
C LEU A 60 0.58 11.67 29.73
N LYS A 61 -0.50 11.92 30.47
CA LYS A 61 -1.75 11.15 30.32
C LYS A 61 -2.35 11.33 28.93
N GLU A 62 -2.30 12.54 28.39
CA GLU A 62 -2.80 12.85 27.06
C GLU A 62 -2.02 12.09 25.98
N LEU A 63 -0.68 12.07 26.04
CA LEU A 63 0.17 11.27 25.15
C LEU A 63 -0.08 9.75 25.29
N ASP A 64 -0.22 9.26 26.52
CA ASP A 64 -0.54 7.86 26.79
C ASP A 64 -1.92 7.49 26.18
N ASP A 65 -2.91 8.37 26.29
CA ASP A 65 -4.27 8.16 25.79
C ASP A 65 -4.34 8.06 24.25
N LEU A 66 -3.46 8.75 23.50
CA LEU A 66 -3.46 8.76 22.03
C LEU A 66 -3.35 7.37 21.40
N THR A 67 -2.62 6.47 22.05
CA THR A 67 -2.30 5.13 21.52
C THR A 67 -3.22 4.04 22.08
N ARG A 68 -4.21 4.39 22.91
CA ARG A 68 -5.07 3.37 23.48
C ARG A 68 -6.03 2.78 22.45
N LYS A 69 -6.21 1.47 22.51
CA LYS A 69 -7.06 0.71 21.59
C LYS A 69 -8.52 1.18 21.62
N ASP A 70 -9.03 1.54 22.79
CA ASP A 70 -10.39 2.06 22.96
C ASP A 70 -10.60 3.42 22.28
N ARG A 71 -9.59 4.30 22.30
CA ARG A 71 -9.63 5.60 21.59
C ARG A 71 -9.63 5.43 20.08
N ILE A 72 -8.75 4.58 19.56
CA ILE A 72 -8.69 4.30 18.12
C ILE A 72 -9.98 3.59 17.66
N LYS A 73 -10.50 2.64 18.46
CA LYS A 73 -11.80 2.01 18.23
C LYS A 73 -12.93 3.04 18.17
N LEU A 74 -12.96 4.01 19.08
CA LEU A 74 -13.97 5.07 19.10
C LEU A 74 -13.87 5.96 17.85
N MET A 75 -12.66 6.34 17.44
CA MET A 75 -12.40 7.11 16.22
C MET A 75 -12.92 6.37 14.98
N LEU A 76 -12.54 5.10 14.82
CA LEU A 76 -13.00 4.27 13.71
C LEU A 76 -14.52 4.07 13.74
N ASN A 77 -15.10 3.89 14.93
CA ASN A 77 -16.55 3.77 15.06
C ASN A 77 -17.28 5.06 14.68
N LEU A 78 -16.72 6.23 14.98
CA LEU A 78 -17.28 7.51 14.52
C LEU A 78 -17.33 7.56 12.99
N ALA A 79 -16.24 7.17 12.32
CA ALA A 79 -16.21 7.10 10.86
C ALA A 79 -17.29 6.14 10.32
N LEU A 80 -17.45 4.96 10.94
CA LEU A 80 -18.51 4.01 10.58
C LEU A 80 -19.92 4.57 10.81
N LYS A 81 -20.16 5.25 11.93
CA LYS A 81 -21.45 5.92 12.21
C LYS A 81 -21.76 6.97 11.13
N LYS A 82 -20.76 7.77 10.73
CA LYS A 82 -20.93 8.75 9.63
C LYS A 82 -21.29 8.05 8.32
N ILE A 83 -20.61 6.96 7.97
CA ILE A 83 -20.93 6.16 6.77
C ILE A 83 -22.35 5.63 6.84
N VAL A 84 -22.72 4.92 7.92
CA VAL A 84 -24.06 4.36 8.12
C VAL A 84 -25.13 5.45 8.12
N SER A 85 -24.84 6.67 8.60
CA SER A 85 -25.80 7.78 8.53
C SER A 85 -26.14 8.24 7.10
N LYS A 86 -25.31 7.85 6.11
CA LYS A 86 -25.48 8.17 4.68
C LYS A 86 -25.95 6.98 3.84
N THR A 87 -26.01 5.79 4.42
CA THR A 87 -26.17 4.53 3.70
C THR A 87 -26.99 3.51 4.50
N GLY A 88 -27.77 2.67 3.84
CA GLY A 88 -28.57 1.61 4.48
C GLY A 88 -30.06 1.85 4.33
N SER A 89 -30.90 0.98 4.90
CA SER A 89 -32.35 1.13 4.80
C SER A 89 -32.99 1.51 6.14
N ALA A 90 -34.27 1.88 6.09
CA ALA A 90 -35.08 2.09 7.28
C ALA A 90 -35.07 0.88 8.24
N ASP A 91 -34.91 -0.33 7.69
CA ASP A 91 -34.98 -1.59 8.44
C ASP A 91 -33.61 -2.15 8.84
N TYR A 92 -32.55 -1.87 8.07
CA TYR A 92 -31.24 -2.50 8.25
C TYR A 92 -30.06 -1.59 7.91
N ASP A 93 -29.18 -1.40 8.88
CA ASP A 93 -27.85 -0.80 8.65
C ASP A 93 -26.92 -1.77 7.89
N PHE A 94 -25.88 -1.23 7.27
CA PHE A 94 -24.82 -2.01 6.62
C PHE A 94 -24.07 -2.95 7.56
N PHE A 95 -23.84 -2.49 8.79
CA PHE A 95 -23.05 -3.22 9.79
C PHE A 95 -23.92 -3.68 10.93
N LYS A 96 -23.54 -4.82 11.53
CA LYS A 96 -24.20 -5.31 12.72
C LYS A 96 -23.81 -4.43 13.90
N ILE A 97 -24.81 -3.95 14.65
CA ILE A 97 -24.58 -3.30 15.95
C ILE A 97 -24.09 -4.37 16.93
N ILE A 98 -22.88 -4.21 17.44
CA ILE A 98 -22.23 -5.15 18.36
C ILE A 98 -22.54 -4.77 19.82
N ASN A 99 -22.57 -3.47 20.11
CA ASN A 99 -22.89 -2.92 21.43
C ASN A 99 -23.34 -1.45 21.30
N TYR A 100 -23.56 -0.77 22.41
CA TYR A 100 -23.81 0.66 22.47
C TYR A 100 -22.77 1.34 23.35
N ASP A 101 -22.41 2.58 23.01
CA ASP A 101 -21.49 3.37 23.83
C ASP A 101 -22.20 4.03 25.04
N GLN A 102 -21.44 4.82 25.80
CA GLN A 102 -21.94 5.52 26.99
C GLN A 102 -23.04 6.55 26.70
N PHE A 103 -23.17 6.99 25.44
CA PHE A 103 -24.22 7.91 24.97
C PHE A 103 -25.40 7.17 24.34
N HIS A 104 -25.43 5.83 24.46
CA HIS A 104 -26.41 4.95 23.85
C HIS A 104 -26.40 4.98 22.31
N GLU A 105 -25.24 5.26 21.71
CA GLU A 105 -25.07 5.24 20.25
C GLU A 105 -24.47 3.90 19.79
N PRO A 106 -24.79 3.44 18.57
CA PRO A 106 -24.39 2.13 18.09
C PRO A 106 -22.87 1.98 17.90
N LEU A 107 -22.32 0.86 18.37
CA LEU A 107 -20.95 0.42 18.12
C LEU A 107 -20.95 -0.69 17.07
N TYR A 108 -20.32 -0.44 15.92
CA TYR A 108 -20.22 -1.37 14.79
C TYR A 108 -18.88 -2.13 14.75
N ILE A 109 -17.90 -1.70 15.54
CA ILE A 109 -16.54 -2.24 15.56
C ILE A 109 -16.19 -2.80 16.94
N SER A 110 -15.48 -3.93 16.95
CA SER A 110 -14.96 -4.54 18.17
C SER A 110 -13.48 -4.87 18.04
N GLU A 111 -12.80 -4.93 19.18
CA GLU A 111 -11.43 -5.44 19.24
C GLU A 111 -11.46 -6.98 19.13
N LYS A 112 -10.52 -7.54 18.37
CA LYS A 112 -10.31 -8.98 18.31
C LYS A 112 -9.39 -9.39 19.46
N GLU A 113 -9.90 -10.18 20.40
CA GLU A 113 -9.08 -10.77 21.45
C GLU A 113 -7.99 -11.63 20.81
N THR A 114 -6.73 -11.30 21.09
CA THR A 114 -5.62 -12.18 20.76
C THR A 114 -5.44 -13.12 21.93
N ALA A 115 -5.49 -14.43 21.72
CA ALA A 115 -5.13 -15.40 22.75
C ALA A 115 -3.65 -15.18 23.09
N ILE A 116 -3.38 -14.49 24.21
CA ILE A 116 -2.02 -14.13 24.60
C ILE A 116 -1.43 -15.31 25.36
N ASN A 117 -0.30 -15.82 24.88
CA ASN A 117 0.54 -16.68 25.69
C ASN A 117 1.24 -15.77 26.73
N GLU A 118 0.81 -15.80 27.99
CA GLU A 118 1.23 -14.87 29.05
C GLU A 118 2.77 -14.81 29.25
N LEU A 119 3.48 -15.88 28.86
CA LEU A 119 4.94 -15.99 28.95
C LEU A 119 5.71 -15.09 27.97
N VAL A 120 5.06 -14.55 26.92
CA VAL A 120 5.67 -13.63 25.92
C VAL A 120 4.94 -12.29 25.91
N HIS A 121 4.66 -11.75 27.10
CA HIS A 121 4.21 -10.37 27.24
C HIS A 121 5.39 -9.41 26.93
N GLY A 122 5.52 -8.97 25.68
CA GLY A 122 6.51 -7.96 25.23
C GLY A 122 5.86 -6.68 24.70
N ASN A 123 6.64 -5.59 24.62
CA ASN A 123 6.21 -4.23 24.19
C ASN A 123 5.63 -4.19 22.77
N PHE A 124 5.95 -5.19 21.96
CA PHE A 124 5.43 -5.37 20.61
C PHE A 124 3.92 -5.66 20.57
N HIS A 125 3.33 -6.27 21.61
CA HIS A 125 1.90 -6.56 21.62
C HIS A 125 1.06 -5.29 21.75
N GLU A 126 1.52 -4.33 22.57
CA GLU A 126 0.82 -3.07 22.84
C GLU A 126 0.74 -2.16 21.59
N ARG A 127 1.61 -2.38 20.60
CA ARG A 127 1.62 -1.67 19.32
C ARG A 127 0.87 -2.38 18.19
N ARG A 128 0.28 -3.55 18.46
CA ARG A 128 -0.57 -4.30 17.51
C ARG A 128 -2.04 -4.05 17.80
N TYR A 129 -2.74 -3.56 16.80
CA TYR A 129 -4.16 -3.25 16.86
C TYR A 129 -4.94 -4.18 15.92
N ASN A 130 -5.95 -4.86 16.46
CA ASN A 130 -6.77 -5.81 15.72
C ASN A 130 -8.25 -5.50 15.97
N TYR A 131 -8.98 -5.15 14.92
CA TYR A 131 -10.40 -4.86 14.99
C TYR A 131 -11.18 -5.66 13.95
N TYR A 132 -12.47 -5.83 14.20
CA TYR A 132 -13.39 -6.40 13.22
C TYR A 132 -14.74 -5.68 13.21
N ILE A 133 -15.39 -5.72 12.05
CA ILE A 133 -16.70 -5.15 11.76
C ILE A 133 -17.50 -6.25 11.05
N ASP A 134 -18.60 -6.68 11.65
CA ASP A 134 -19.48 -7.68 11.05
C ASP A 134 -20.47 -6.99 10.09
N VAL A 135 -20.59 -7.49 8.87
CA VAL A 135 -21.57 -7.02 7.90
C VAL A 135 -22.93 -7.62 8.25
N ASN A 136 -23.98 -6.80 8.20
CA ASN A 136 -25.34 -7.27 8.44
C ASN A 136 -25.75 -8.25 7.34
N LYS A 137 -26.22 -9.45 7.72
CA LYS A 137 -26.64 -10.50 6.77
C LYS A 137 -27.76 -10.07 5.83
N ASN A 138 -28.56 -9.09 6.25
CA ASN A 138 -29.67 -8.55 5.46
C ASN A 138 -29.24 -7.39 4.55
N SER A 139 -28.01 -6.89 4.69
CA SER A 139 -27.43 -5.90 3.78
C SER A 139 -26.95 -6.57 2.50
N TYR A 140 -27.10 -5.89 1.35
CA TYR A 140 -26.52 -6.36 0.09
C TYR A 140 -24.99 -6.42 0.13
N LEU A 141 -24.32 -5.69 1.05
CA LEU A 141 -22.88 -5.80 1.26
C LEU A 141 -22.45 -7.24 1.58
N TYR A 142 -23.33 -8.01 2.23
CA TYR A 142 -23.08 -9.41 2.59
C TYR A 142 -22.93 -10.32 1.36
N GLN A 143 -23.35 -9.88 0.17
CA GLN A 143 -23.08 -10.60 -1.09
C GLN A 143 -21.58 -10.65 -1.44
N TYR A 144 -20.81 -9.67 -0.96
CA TYR A 144 -19.37 -9.61 -1.20
C TYR A 144 -18.54 -9.99 0.03
N ALA A 145 -18.84 -9.44 1.21
CA ALA A 145 -18.07 -9.70 2.42
C ALA A 145 -18.95 -9.91 3.65
N HIS A 146 -18.64 -10.92 4.45
CA HIS A 146 -19.30 -11.20 5.73
C HIS A 146 -18.74 -10.37 6.88
N ARG A 147 -17.44 -10.05 6.83
CA ARG A 147 -16.71 -9.33 7.87
C ARG A 147 -15.57 -8.53 7.27
N ILE A 148 -15.33 -7.35 7.82
CA ILE A 148 -14.12 -6.56 7.59
C ILE A 148 -13.25 -6.68 8.83
N ASN A 149 -11.99 -7.04 8.65
CA ASN A 149 -11.01 -7.09 9.72
C ASN A 149 -9.90 -6.07 9.43
N LEU A 150 -9.42 -5.39 10.45
CA LEU A 150 -8.37 -4.38 10.37
C LEU A 150 -7.25 -4.77 11.33
N TRP A 151 -6.03 -4.91 10.80
CA TRP A 151 -4.82 -5.11 11.59
C TRP A 151 -3.83 -4.01 11.25
N PHE A 152 -3.20 -3.40 12.24
CA PHE A 152 -2.08 -2.52 12.00
C PHE A 152 -1.11 -2.47 13.16
N TYR A 153 0.13 -2.14 12.84
CA TYR A 153 1.25 -2.05 13.75
C TYR A 153 1.92 -0.67 13.64
N LEU A 154 2.18 -0.08 14.81
CA LEU A 154 2.92 1.17 14.90
C LEU A 154 4.42 0.87 14.92
N ASN A 155 5.10 1.10 13.79
CA ASN A 155 6.52 0.80 13.62
C ASN A 155 7.39 2.00 13.99
N GLU A 156 7.98 1.96 15.18
CA GLU A 156 8.83 3.02 15.70
C GLU A 156 10.16 3.16 14.95
N GLU A 157 10.76 2.07 14.48
CA GLU A 157 12.08 2.08 13.83
C GLU A 157 12.01 2.82 12.49
N ASN A 158 10.97 2.52 11.71
CA ASN A 158 10.75 3.13 10.41
C ASN A 158 9.87 4.40 10.48
N LYS A 159 9.34 4.74 11.65
CA LYS A 159 8.39 5.87 11.87
C LYS A 159 7.17 5.82 10.95
N ILE A 160 6.64 4.61 10.74
CA ILE A 160 5.46 4.37 9.90
C ILE A 160 4.38 3.61 10.68
N LEU A 161 3.18 3.54 10.09
CA LEU A 161 2.16 2.58 10.47
C LEU A 161 1.95 1.63 9.29
N SER A 162 2.09 0.33 9.54
CA SER A 162 1.84 -0.72 8.54
C SER A 162 0.59 -1.49 8.93
N GLY A 163 -0.27 -1.79 7.97
CA GLY A 163 -1.52 -2.49 8.28
C GLY A 163 -2.14 -3.20 7.10
N SER A 164 -3.32 -3.76 7.32
CA SER A 164 -4.16 -4.31 6.27
C SER A 164 -5.63 -4.31 6.66
N PHE A 165 -6.47 -4.21 5.65
CA PHE A 165 -7.89 -4.56 5.74
C PHE A 165 -8.11 -5.91 5.06
N SER A 166 -8.75 -6.86 5.73
CA SER A 166 -9.12 -8.15 5.14
C SER A 166 -10.61 -8.36 5.15
N PHE A 167 -11.17 -8.67 3.98
CA PHE A 167 -12.57 -9.00 3.79
C PHE A 167 -12.75 -10.51 3.80
N GLU A 168 -13.57 -11.02 4.69
CA GLU A 168 -14.01 -12.41 4.69
C GLU A 168 -15.08 -12.58 3.60
N LEU A 169 -14.69 -13.03 2.42
CA LEU A 169 -15.57 -13.10 1.23
C LEU A 169 -16.43 -14.37 1.23
N VAL A 170 -15.86 -15.47 1.69
CA VAL A 170 -16.51 -16.78 1.71
C VAL A 170 -16.24 -17.43 3.05
N ASN A 171 -17.29 -17.99 3.64
CA ASN A 171 -17.20 -18.85 4.81
C ASN A 171 -18.31 -19.91 4.68
N LEU A 172 -17.94 -21.04 4.09
CA LEU A 172 -18.81 -22.20 3.95
C LEU A 172 -18.36 -23.24 4.96
N ASP A 173 -19.25 -23.56 5.89
CA ASP A 173 -19.05 -24.58 6.90
C ASP A 173 -20.19 -25.60 6.76
N ASP A 174 -19.87 -26.76 6.20
CA ASP A 174 -20.84 -27.84 5.99
C ASP A 174 -20.17 -29.18 6.32
N GLN A 175 -20.94 -30.16 6.77
CA GLN A 175 -20.41 -31.50 6.97
C GLN A 175 -19.87 -32.11 5.67
N MET A 176 -20.35 -31.64 4.51
CA MET A 176 -19.91 -32.09 3.18
C MET A 176 -19.96 -30.98 2.12
N LEU A 177 -18.80 -30.40 1.77
CA LEU A 177 -18.73 -29.42 0.67
C LEU A 177 -18.57 -30.10 -0.70
N ASP A 178 -19.36 -29.64 -1.67
CA ASP A 178 -19.25 -30.04 -3.08
C ASP A 178 -18.11 -29.29 -3.78
N SER A 179 -17.28 -30.02 -4.53
CA SER A 179 -16.13 -29.45 -5.25
C SER A 179 -16.57 -28.42 -6.31
N ASP A 180 -17.68 -28.65 -6.99
CA ASP A 180 -18.18 -27.72 -8.02
C ASP A 180 -18.61 -26.38 -7.40
N ALA A 181 -19.20 -26.41 -6.20
CA ALA A 181 -19.50 -25.20 -5.43
C ALA A 181 -18.23 -24.46 -4.99
N ILE A 182 -17.18 -25.17 -4.60
CA ILE A 182 -15.87 -24.58 -4.27
C ILE A 182 -15.27 -23.89 -5.51
N TYR A 183 -15.26 -24.57 -6.66
CA TYR A 183 -14.74 -24.01 -7.92
C TYR A 183 -15.52 -22.77 -8.35
N GLU A 184 -16.85 -22.77 -8.18
CA GLU A 184 -17.70 -21.60 -8.41
C GLU A 184 -17.31 -20.40 -7.55
N LYS A 185 -17.10 -20.62 -6.25
CA LYS A 185 -16.70 -19.54 -5.32
C LYS A 185 -15.31 -19.01 -5.62
N ILE A 186 -14.33 -19.88 -5.87
CA ILE A 186 -12.98 -19.47 -6.27
C ILE A 186 -13.05 -18.65 -7.57
N TYR A 187 -13.82 -19.09 -8.56
CA TYR A 187 -13.98 -18.38 -9.82
C TYR A 187 -14.58 -16.99 -9.65
N LEU A 188 -15.65 -16.86 -8.86
CA LEU A 188 -16.27 -15.57 -8.57
C LEU A 188 -15.30 -14.61 -7.88
N VAL A 189 -14.54 -15.09 -6.88
CA VAL A 189 -13.51 -14.28 -6.20
C VAL A 189 -12.43 -13.84 -7.20
N SER A 190 -11.96 -14.75 -8.06
CA SER A 190 -10.99 -14.41 -9.13
C SER A 190 -11.55 -13.39 -10.12
N LEU A 191 -12.84 -13.47 -10.46
CA LEU A 191 -13.50 -12.54 -11.37
C LEU A 191 -13.63 -11.14 -10.77
N VAL A 192 -14.00 -11.04 -9.49
CA VAL A 192 -14.01 -9.75 -8.76
C VAL A 192 -12.60 -9.18 -8.65
N LYS A 193 -11.60 -9.99 -8.28
CA LYS A 193 -10.19 -9.57 -8.23
C LYS A 193 -9.70 -9.07 -9.59
N TYR A 194 -10.06 -9.75 -10.68
CA TYR A 194 -9.77 -9.33 -12.05
C TYR A 194 -10.42 -7.97 -12.37
N PHE A 195 -11.70 -7.79 -12.04
CA PHE A 195 -12.40 -6.52 -12.27
C PHE A 195 -11.74 -5.36 -11.52
N ILE A 196 -11.46 -5.53 -10.23
CA ILE A 196 -10.78 -4.54 -9.39
C ILE A 196 -9.42 -4.17 -9.99
N TYR A 197 -8.59 -5.17 -10.31
CA TYR A 197 -7.24 -4.94 -10.86
C TYR A 197 -7.28 -4.23 -12.22
N LYS A 198 -8.28 -4.51 -13.06
CA LYS A 198 -8.34 -3.98 -14.43
C LYS A 198 -9.02 -2.63 -14.56
N GLN A 199 -9.98 -2.32 -13.68
CA GLN A 199 -10.83 -1.14 -13.82
C GLN A 199 -10.63 -0.13 -12.70
N LEU A 200 -10.23 -0.56 -11.50
CA LEU A 200 -10.17 0.28 -10.31
C LEU A 200 -8.74 0.55 -9.83
N TYR A 201 -7.73 -0.12 -10.36
CA TYR A 201 -6.33 0.10 -9.97
C TYR A 201 -5.75 1.35 -10.65
N PRO A 202 -4.97 2.21 -9.96
CA PRO A 202 -4.60 2.13 -8.53
C PRO A 202 -5.80 2.37 -7.60
N LEU A 203 -5.89 1.56 -6.54
CA LEU A 203 -6.99 1.64 -5.58
C LEU A 203 -6.77 2.78 -4.58
N SER A 204 -7.10 3.99 -4.99
CA SER A 204 -7.08 5.19 -4.14
C SER A 204 -8.45 5.87 -4.12
N LEU A 205 -8.70 6.66 -3.06
CA LEU A 205 -9.95 7.41 -2.93
C LEU A 205 -10.11 8.42 -4.07
N ASN A 206 -9.01 9.09 -4.45
CA ASN A 206 -8.98 10.05 -5.55
C ASN A 206 -9.37 9.37 -6.87
N ASN A 207 -8.78 8.20 -7.18
CA ASN A 207 -9.10 7.47 -8.41
C ASN A 207 -10.58 7.04 -8.46
N LEU A 208 -11.11 6.50 -7.36
CA LEU A 208 -12.51 6.11 -7.31
C LEU A 208 -13.45 7.30 -7.47
N ILE A 209 -13.17 8.43 -6.82
CA ILE A 209 -14.03 9.60 -6.96
C ILE A 209 -13.91 10.20 -8.36
N ASP A 210 -12.71 10.28 -8.96
CA ASP A 210 -12.50 10.76 -10.34
C ASP A 210 -13.28 9.92 -11.37
N ILE A 211 -13.35 8.59 -11.17
CA ILE A 211 -14.19 7.68 -11.98
C ILE A 211 -15.67 8.08 -11.91
N ILE A 212 -16.12 8.48 -10.71
CA ILE A 212 -17.52 8.82 -10.42
C ILE A 212 -17.85 10.24 -10.88
N ASP A 213 -16.87 11.15 -10.87
CA ASP A 213 -17.05 12.59 -11.04
C ASP A 213 -17.03 13.09 -12.47
N ASN A 214 -16.78 12.25 -13.49
CA ASN A 214 -16.80 12.70 -14.88
C ASN A 214 -18.12 13.47 -15.16
N ASP A 215 -17.97 14.79 -15.34
CA ASP A 215 -18.91 15.89 -14.98
C ASP A 215 -20.33 15.84 -15.57
N ASP A 216 -20.65 14.84 -16.39
CA ASP A 216 -21.98 14.59 -16.94
C ASP A 216 -22.90 13.82 -15.97
N PHE A 217 -22.37 13.15 -14.94
CA PHE A 217 -23.21 12.33 -14.06
C PHE A 217 -24.10 13.15 -13.12
N LEU A 218 -23.53 14.09 -12.37
CA LEU A 218 -24.28 14.85 -11.35
C LEU A 218 -25.10 16.01 -11.95
N SER A 219 -24.77 16.47 -13.16
CA SER A 219 -25.45 17.58 -13.84
C SER A 219 -26.63 17.13 -14.72
N ASN A 220 -26.65 15.87 -15.18
CA ASN A 220 -27.70 15.34 -16.06
C ASN A 220 -28.83 14.59 -15.33
N PHE A 221 -28.77 14.42 -14.01
CA PHE A 221 -29.91 13.88 -13.24
C PHE A 221 -31.17 14.75 -13.33
N ASP A 222 -31.02 16.04 -13.65
CA ASP A 222 -32.14 16.98 -13.88
C ASP A 222 -32.57 17.09 -15.36
N LYS A 223 -31.91 16.42 -16.30
CA LYS A 223 -32.23 16.52 -17.73
C LYS A 223 -32.62 15.17 -18.31
N LYS A 224 -33.93 14.95 -18.41
CA LYS A 224 -34.50 13.93 -19.32
C LYS A 224 -33.99 14.16 -20.74
N ASN A 225 -33.46 13.09 -21.33
CA ASN A 225 -33.17 12.88 -22.75
C ASN A 225 -31.87 13.48 -23.31
N THR A 226 -30.90 12.59 -23.57
CA THR A 226 -30.25 12.54 -24.89
C THR A 226 -29.66 11.14 -25.15
N LYS A 227 -30.34 10.37 -25.99
CA LYS A 227 -29.81 9.12 -26.60
C LYS A 227 -28.99 9.51 -27.82
N GLU A 228 -27.66 9.69 -27.72
CA GLU A 228 -26.86 9.79 -28.97
C GLU A 228 -25.33 9.54 -28.90
N HIS A 229 -24.77 8.95 -27.84
CA HIS A 229 -23.32 8.68 -27.78
C HIS A 229 -22.94 7.22 -27.52
N GLN A 230 -23.54 6.26 -28.25
CA GLN A 230 -23.21 4.83 -28.10
C GLN A 230 -22.38 4.20 -29.23
N ASN A 231 -21.99 4.90 -30.30
CA ASN A 231 -21.46 4.21 -31.50
C ASN A 231 -19.97 4.34 -31.83
N ASN A 232 -19.08 4.77 -30.91
CA ASN A 232 -17.63 4.78 -31.18
C ASN A 232 -16.77 4.13 -30.08
N LEU A 233 -17.14 2.92 -29.66
CA LEU A 233 -16.33 2.03 -28.84
C LEU A 233 -15.52 1.08 -29.73
N ASN A 234 -14.46 1.59 -30.36
CA ASN A 234 -13.42 0.74 -30.95
C ASN A 234 -12.06 1.43 -30.88
N LYS A 235 -11.08 0.71 -30.30
CA LYS A 235 -9.64 0.98 -30.31
C LYS A 235 -9.18 2.26 -29.60
N ASN A 236 -9.03 2.19 -28.28
CA ASN A 236 -7.92 2.77 -27.48
C ASN A 236 -8.32 2.73 -25.99
N ILE A 237 -7.76 1.78 -25.25
CA ILE A 237 -8.08 1.50 -23.82
C ILE A 237 -7.20 2.33 -22.86
N TYR A 238 -6.44 3.31 -23.37
CA TYR A 238 -5.58 4.15 -22.56
C TYR A 238 -6.20 5.54 -22.35
N LYS A 239 -6.58 5.83 -21.10
CA LYS A 239 -7.00 7.15 -20.59
C LYS A 239 -8.19 7.82 -21.31
N LYS A 240 -9.30 7.10 -21.50
CA LYS A 240 -10.63 7.74 -21.54
C LYS A 240 -11.18 7.72 -20.12
N SER A 241 -11.71 8.86 -19.67
CA SER A 241 -12.50 9.00 -18.44
C SER A 241 -13.42 7.79 -18.27
N LEU A 242 -13.11 6.93 -17.30
CA LEU A 242 -13.95 5.80 -16.97
C LEU A 242 -15.12 6.37 -16.17
N SER A 243 -16.25 6.68 -16.83
CA SER A 243 -17.45 7.09 -16.09
C SER A 243 -18.05 5.90 -15.34
N TYR A 244 -18.87 6.19 -14.33
CA TYR A 244 -19.62 5.17 -13.61
C TYR A 244 -20.44 4.24 -14.54
N GLU A 245 -21.12 4.76 -15.57
CA GLU A 245 -21.91 3.94 -16.49
C GLU A 245 -21.04 2.99 -17.30
N VAL A 246 -19.85 3.45 -17.70
CA VAL A 246 -18.86 2.61 -18.39
C VAL A 246 -18.38 1.51 -17.45
N LEU A 247 -18.10 1.84 -16.18
CA LEU A 247 -17.69 0.86 -15.17
C LEU A 247 -18.78 -0.21 -14.94
N LYS A 248 -20.04 0.21 -14.74
CA LYS A 248 -21.17 -0.71 -14.53
C LYS A 248 -21.43 -1.56 -15.77
N SER A 249 -21.40 -0.97 -16.97
CA SER A 249 -21.55 -1.69 -18.23
C SER A 249 -20.43 -2.72 -18.43
N ASN A 250 -19.18 -2.35 -18.12
CA ASN A 250 -18.04 -3.27 -18.17
C ASN A 250 -18.22 -4.45 -17.21
N TRP A 251 -18.67 -4.18 -15.98
CA TRP A 251 -19.00 -5.24 -15.02
C TRP A 251 -20.13 -6.13 -15.52
N ASP A 252 -21.23 -5.55 -15.98
CA ASP A 252 -22.41 -6.26 -16.48
C ASP A 252 -22.05 -7.21 -17.61
N ASN A 253 -21.28 -6.72 -18.58
CA ASN A 253 -20.80 -7.53 -19.70
C ASN A 253 -19.87 -8.63 -19.19
N LEU A 254 -18.93 -8.31 -18.32
CA LEU A 254 -17.98 -9.27 -17.76
C LEU A 254 -18.69 -10.40 -17.00
N ILE A 255 -19.52 -10.09 -16.00
CA ILE A 255 -20.21 -11.08 -15.16
C ILE A 255 -21.19 -11.91 -15.99
N THR A 256 -21.87 -11.28 -16.95
CA THR A 256 -22.84 -11.97 -17.81
C THR A 256 -22.15 -12.94 -18.75
N GLU A 257 -21.12 -12.49 -19.47
CA GLU A 257 -20.43 -13.32 -20.45
C GLU A 257 -19.57 -14.41 -19.83
N LYS A 258 -18.93 -14.12 -18.69
CA LYS A 258 -17.96 -15.03 -18.10
C LYS A 258 -18.58 -15.99 -17.09
N PHE A 259 -19.70 -15.63 -16.48
CA PHE A 259 -20.32 -16.43 -15.42
C PHE A 259 -21.81 -16.73 -15.67
N LEU A 260 -22.67 -15.72 -15.76
CA LEU A 260 -24.13 -15.92 -15.71
C LEU A 260 -24.69 -16.68 -16.92
N LYS A 261 -24.16 -16.46 -18.14
CA LYS A 261 -24.55 -17.24 -19.34
C LYS A 261 -24.24 -18.74 -19.24
N HIS A 262 -23.49 -19.15 -18.22
CA HIS A 262 -23.05 -20.52 -17.99
C HIS A 262 -23.73 -21.17 -16.77
N LYS A 263 -24.68 -20.47 -16.15
CA LYS A 263 -25.43 -20.94 -14.98
C LYS A 263 -26.92 -20.78 -15.22
N ASP A 264 -27.69 -21.73 -14.71
CA ASP A 264 -29.15 -21.68 -14.75
C ASP A 264 -29.66 -21.13 -13.41
N TYR A 265 -29.64 -19.80 -13.30
CA TYR A 265 -30.10 -19.08 -12.12
C TYR A 265 -31.43 -18.39 -12.39
N ASP A 266 -32.26 -18.26 -11.35
CA ASP A 266 -33.46 -17.44 -11.44
C ASP A 266 -33.12 -15.95 -11.60
N GLN A 267 -34.11 -15.15 -12.01
CA GLN A 267 -33.92 -13.73 -12.26
C GLN A 267 -33.46 -12.97 -11.00
N ASN A 268 -33.90 -13.40 -9.82
CA ASN A 268 -33.52 -12.79 -8.55
C ASN A 268 -32.02 -12.97 -8.29
N LYS A 269 -31.50 -14.19 -8.45
CA LYS A 269 -30.09 -14.52 -8.27
C LYS A 269 -29.21 -13.87 -9.33
N ILE A 270 -29.70 -13.76 -10.57
CA ILE A 270 -29.05 -12.98 -11.63
C ILE A 270 -28.89 -11.52 -11.22
N ASN A 271 -29.96 -10.88 -10.74
CA ASN A 271 -29.93 -9.48 -10.30
C ASN A 271 -28.99 -9.30 -9.09
N GLN A 272 -29.01 -10.22 -8.12
CA GLN A 272 -28.08 -10.18 -6.98
C GLN A 272 -26.60 -10.24 -7.41
N LEU A 273 -26.25 -11.12 -8.36
CA LEU A 273 -24.87 -11.25 -8.83
C LEU A 273 -24.44 -10.12 -9.77
N LYS A 274 -25.39 -9.53 -10.50
CA LYS A 274 -25.11 -8.48 -11.48
C LYS A 274 -25.09 -7.08 -10.86
N ASP A 275 -26.07 -6.76 -10.01
CA ASP A 275 -26.28 -5.44 -9.44
C ASP A 275 -25.80 -5.37 -7.99
N ASP A 276 -26.34 -6.20 -7.09
CA ASP A 276 -26.01 -6.12 -5.66
C ASP A 276 -24.54 -6.40 -5.39
N LEU A 277 -23.95 -7.41 -6.04
CA LEU A 277 -22.52 -7.73 -5.92
C LEU A 277 -21.64 -6.59 -6.43
N PHE A 278 -22.02 -5.91 -7.51
CA PHE A 278 -21.28 -4.74 -8.02
C PHE A 278 -21.24 -3.63 -6.98
N TYR A 279 -22.41 -3.23 -6.47
CA TYR A 279 -22.49 -2.15 -5.48
C TYR A 279 -21.86 -2.56 -4.15
N ALA A 280 -21.96 -3.83 -3.77
CA ALA A 280 -21.27 -4.36 -2.59
C ALA A 280 -19.75 -4.20 -2.71
N VAL A 281 -19.17 -4.56 -3.86
CA VAL A 281 -17.73 -4.39 -4.13
C VAL A 281 -17.34 -2.90 -4.07
N MET A 282 -18.07 -2.04 -4.79
CA MET A 282 -17.76 -0.61 -4.87
C MET A 282 -17.90 0.08 -3.51
N ASN A 283 -19.00 -0.14 -2.80
CA ASN A 283 -19.25 0.50 -1.52
C ASN A 283 -18.30 -0.01 -0.43
N LEU A 284 -18.01 -1.32 -0.38
CA LEU A 284 -17.00 -1.82 0.57
C LEU A 284 -15.59 -1.28 0.27
N THR A 285 -15.24 -1.10 -1.00
CA THR A 285 -13.94 -0.49 -1.36
C THR A 285 -13.90 0.99 -0.95
N MET A 286 -14.96 1.76 -1.18
CA MET A 286 -15.06 3.15 -0.73
C MET A 286 -15.02 3.28 0.80
N ILE A 287 -15.75 2.43 1.52
CA ILE A 287 -15.74 2.38 2.98
C ILE A 287 -14.32 2.09 3.50
N ASN A 288 -13.65 1.11 2.91
CA ASN A 288 -12.28 0.74 3.28
C ASN A 288 -11.30 1.91 3.07
N LEU A 289 -11.36 2.57 1.91
CA LEU A 289 -10.54 3.75 1.64
C LEU A 289 -10.85 4.91 2.59
N ALA A 290 -12.12 5.11 2.96
CA ALA A 290 -12.51 6.13 3.94
C ALA A 290 -11.90 5.85 5.32
N LEU A 291 -11.97 4.59 5.80
CA LEU A 291 -11.35 4.19 7.07
C LEU A 291 -9.82 4.34 7.04
N TYR A 292 -9.18 4.03 5.90
CA TYR A 292 -7.76 4.28 5.71
C TYR A 292 -7.43 5.78 5.81
N GLN A 293 -8.22 6.66 5.19
CA GLN A 293 -8.00 8.12 5.27
C GLN A 293 -8.23 8.69 6.67
N GLU A 294 -9.18 8.15 7.43
CA GLU A 294 -9.39 8.52 8.85
C GLU A 294 -8.19 8.10 9.72
N LEU A 295 -7.66 6.88 9.51
CA LEU A 295 -6.41 6.45 10.16
C LEU A 295 -5.25 7.38 9.79
N LYS A 296 -5.04 7.64 8.48
CA LYS A 296 -3.99 8.53 8.00
C LYS A 296 -4.10 9.91 8.62
N SER A 297 -5.30 10.50 8.63
CA SER A 297 -5.56 11.82 9.21
C SER A 297 -5.28 11.85 10.71
N TYR A 298 -5.67 10.81 11.44
CA TYR A 298 -5.41 10.71 12.88
C TYR A 298 -3.91 10.59 13.20
N PHE A 299 -3.22 9.66 12.54
CA PHE A 299 -1.80 9.35 12.82
C PHE A 299 -0.83 10.41 12.29
N ASN A 300 -1.20 11.17 11.25
CA ASN A 300 -0.39 12.25 10.71
C ASN A 300 -0.74 13.63 11.31
N SER A 301 -1.79 13.72 12.13
CA SER A 301 -2.21 14.99 12.74
C SER A 301 -1.12 15.56 13.65
N GLU A 302 -0.89 16.87 13.58
CA GLU A 302 -0.06 17.60 14.55
C GLU A 302 -0.72 17.67 15.94
N ASN A 303 -2.05 17.69 15.96
CA ASN A 303 -2.89 17.85 17.16
C ASN A 303 -3.94 16.73 17.23
N PRO A 304 -3.55 15.45 17.37
CA PRO A 304 -4.48 14.31 17.43
C PRO A 304 -5.43 14.38 18.65
N GLU A 305 -5.05 15.13 19.68
CA GLU A 305 -5.84 15.33 20.90
C GLU A 305 -7.15 16.08 20.62
N LEU A 306 -7.13 17.01 19.66
CA LEU A 306 -8.33 17.72 19.21
C LEU A 306 -9.33 16.76 18.56
N ILE A 307 -8.84 15.80 17.78
CA ILE A 307 -9.68 14.77 17.17
C ILE A 307 -10.37 13.95 18.28
N LEU A 308 -9.62 13.55 19.32
CA LEU A 308 -10.19 12.83 20.46
C LEU A 308 -11.18 13.67 21.28
N SER A 309 -10.99 14.99 21.35
CA SER A 309 -11.92 15.88 22.04
C SER A 309 -13.29 15.93 21.36
N ILE A 310 -13.32 15.87 20.01
CA ILE A 310 -14.56 15.83 19.21
C ILE A 310 -15.31 14.52 19.46
N LEU A 311 -14.60 13.40 19.66
CA LEU A 311 -15.19 12.08 19.94
C LEU A 311 -15.94 11.99 21.27
N LYS A 312 -15.80 12.98 22.16
CA LYS A 312 -16.50 13.01 23.46
C LYS A 312 -17.93 13.54 23.37
N ASN A 313 -18.36 14.01 22.20
CA ASN A 313 -19.70 14.53 21.98
C ASN A 313 -20.60 13.49 21.30
N PRO A 314 -21.91 13.46 21.60
CA PRO A 314 -22.84 12.60 20.89
C PRO A 314 -22.87 12.95 19.40
N THR A 315 -22.80 11.92 18.56
CA THR A 315 -22.98 12.01 17.12
C THR A 315 -24.46 12.09 16.79
N GLN A 316 -25.00 13.31 16.68
CA GLN A 316 -26.35 13.51 16.14
C GLN A 316 -26.37 13.29 14.62
N ILE A 317 -26.32 12.04 14.15
CA ILE A 317 -26.48 11.77 12.73
C ILE A 317 -27.29 10.48 12.51
N LYS A 318 -28.59 10.63 12.31
CA LYS A 318 -29.37 9.72 11.47
C LYS A 318 -30.34 10.55 10.64
N SER A 319 -30.00 10.75 9.37
CA SER A 319 -31.05 10.88 8.35
C SER A 319 -31.52 9.47 8.06
N ASP A 320 -32.82 9.25 7.95
CA ASP A 320 -33.40 7.94 7.62
C ASP A 320 -33.94 7.97 6.17
N PRO A 321 -33.07 7.79 5.18
CA PRO A 321 -33.49 7.71 3.80
C PRO A 321 -33.83 6.26 3.42
N ASP A 322 -34.87 6.12 2.61
CA ASP A 322 -35.31 4.86 2.02
C ASP A 322 -34.34 4.46 0.88
N GLN A 323 -33.10 4.07 1.23
CA GLN A 323 -32.01 3.91 0.24
C GLN A 323 -31.89 2.48 -0.31
N ARG A 324 -31.41 2.43 -1.56
CA ARG A 324 -31.14 1.25 -2.38
C ARG A 324 -29.64 1.20 -2.72
N PRO A 325 -29.08 0.05 -3.14
CA PRO A 325 -27.64 -0.10 -3.39
C PRO A 325 -27.00 1.00 -4.24
N PHE A 326 -27.70 1.43 -5.30
CA PHE A 326 -27.28 2.54 -6.16
C PHE A 326 -27.30 3.90 -5.45
N ASN A 327 -28.34 4.19 -4.66
CA ASN A 327 -28.44 5.45 -3.93
C ASN A 327 -27.33 5.55 -2.87
N ASP A 328 -27.06 4.46 -2.15
CA ASP A 328 -25.95 4.41 -1.19
C ASP A 328 -24.61 4.70 -1.86
N PHE A 329 -24.39 4.12 -3.04
CA PHE A 329 -23.19 4.37 -3.82
C PHE A 329 -23.03 5.87 -4.14
N ILE A 330 -24.10 6.56 -4.55
CA ILE A 330 -24.05 8.00 -4.85
C ILE A 330 -23.87 8.86 -3.60
N GLU A 331 -24.60 8.56 -2.53
CA GLU A 331 -24.50 9.33 -1.28
C GLU A 331 -23.13 9.15 -0.63
N LEU A 332 -22.60 7.93 -0.60
CA LEU A 332 -21.26 7.65 -0.09
C LEU A 332 -20.20 8.38 -0.94
N SER A 333 -20.29 8.30 -2.27
CA SER A 333 -19.37 9.01 -3.17
C SER A 333 -19.37 10.52 -2.92
N ARG A 334 -20.56 11.12 -2.78
CA ARG A 334 -20.72 12.55 -2.51
C ARG A 334 -20.15 12.93 -1.15
N TYR A 335 -20.43 12.13 -0.12
CA TYR A 335 -19.89 12.32 1.21
C TYR A 335 -18.36 12.28 1.20
N LEU A 336 -17.76 11.24 0.60
CA LEU A 336 -16.30 11.09 0.57
C LEU A 336 -15.62 12.23 -0.21
N LYS A 337 -16.23 12.67 -1.31
CA LYS A 337 -15.76 13.85 -2.04
C LYS A 337 -15.78 15.11 -1.18
N GLN A 338 -16.86 15.35 -0.44
CA GLN A 338 -16.97 16.55 0.39
C GLN A 338 -15.97 16.55 1.56
N GLU A 339 -15.79 15.40 2.21
CA GLU A 339 -14.95 15.29 3.40
C GLU A 339 -13.45 15.22 3.07
N TYR A 340 -13.05 14.42 2.08
CA TYR A 340 -11.64 14.08 1.85
C TYR A 340 -11.03 14.78 0.64
N LEU A 341 -11.81 15.17 -0.36
CA LEU A 341 -11.31 15.92 -1.51
C LEU A 341 -11.51 17.42 -1.29
N LYS A 342 -10.43 18.11 -0.90
CA LYS A 342 -10.42 19.57 -0.96
C LYS A 342 -10.68 20.00 -2.41
N LYS A 343 -11.61 20.93 -2.63
CA LYS A 343 -11.81 21.65 -3.91
C LYS A 343 -10.53 22.31 -4.47
N ASN A 344 -9.46 22.36 -3.68
CA ASN A 344 -8.11 22.67 -4.11
C ASN A 344 -7.35 21.37 -4.40
N SER A 345 -7.83 20.56 -5.34
CA SER A 345 -6.87 19.81 -6.15
C SER A 345 -5.97 20.85 -6.79
N ASN A 346 -4.66 20.63 -6.80
CA ASN A 346 -3.71 21.49 -7.51
C ASN A 346 -4.17 21.56 -8.97
N LYS A 347 -5.03 22.54 -9.30
CA LYS A 347 -5.38 22.84 -10.68
C LYS A 347 -4.06 23.03 -11.36
N ILE A 348 -3.86 22.29 -12.45
CA ILE A 348 -2.75 22.52 -13.37
C ILE A 348 -2.69 24.04 -13.55
N GLU A 349 -1.61 24.65 -13.07
CA GLU A 349 -1.39 26.07 -13.27
C GLU A 349 -1.03 26.24 -14.74
N TRP A 350 -2.04 26.22 -15.61
CA TRP A 350 -1.88 26.33 -17.07
C TRP A 350 -1.03 27.53 -17.46
N ASN A 351 -1.03 28.56 -16.61
CA ASN A 351 -0.24 29.78 -16.75
C ASN A 351 1.28 29.57 -16.54
N LYS A 352 1.73 28.39 -16.08
CA LYS A 352 3.14 28.00 -15.88
C LYS A 352 3.62 26.96 -16.90
N ILE A 353 2.79 26.58 -17.86
CA ILE A 353 3.14 25.60 -18.90
C ILE A 353 3.52 26.36 -20.17
N ASP A 354 4.82 26.56 -20.38
CA ASP A 354 5.33 27.23 -21.57
C ASP A 354 5.64 26.23 -22.71
N ASP A 355 5.92 24.96 -22.38
CA ASP A 355 6.20 23.91 -23.37
C ASP A 355 5.61 22.51 -23.04
N PHE A 356 5.78 21.58 -23.98
CA PHE A 356 5.27 20.21 -23.87
C PHE A 356 5.97 19.38 -22.78
N ASN A 357 7.22 19.72 -22.44
CA ASN A 357 7.93 19.05 -21.36
C ASN A 357 7.38 19.52 -20.00
N ASP A 358 7.06 20.81 -19.85
CA ASP A 358 6.39 21.36 -18.67
C ASP A 358 5.01 20.73 -18.46
N LEU A 359 4.26 20.48 -19.55
CA LEU A 359 2.99 19.74 -19.51
C LEU A 359 3.20 18.29 -19.03
N ILE A 360 4.16 17.56 -19.61
CA ILE A 360 4.51 16.20 -19.16
C ILE A 360 4.93 16.22 -17.70
N ASP A 361 5.69 17.22 -17.30
CA ASP A 361 6.19 17.38 -15.95
C ASP A 361 5.06 17.67 -14.96
N GLU A 362 4.08 18.49 -15.31
CA GLU A 362 2.91 18.82 -14.48
C GLU A 362 1.91 17.66 -14.41
N VAL A 363 1.70 16.94 -15.52
CA VAL A 363 0.92 15.70 -15.55
C VAL A 363 1.61 14.63 -14.72
N SER A 364 2.93 14.51 -14.82
CA SER A 364 3.72 13.59 -13.98
C SER A 364 3.75 14.02 -12.51
N LYS A 365 3.65 15.33 -12.19
CA LYS A 365 3.47 15.83 -10.80
C LYS A 365 2.16 15.33 -10.21
N GLN A 366 1.06 15.48 -10.94
CA GLN A 366 -0.24 15.01 -10.47
C GLN A 366 -0.29 13.48 -10.38
N GLN A 367 0.22 12.78 -11.39
CA GLN A 367 0.20 11.33 -11.44
C GLN A 367 1.07 10.72 -10.32
N ALA A 368 2.27 11.28 -10.09
CA ALA A 368 3.11 10.89 -8.96
C ALA A 368 2.45 11.15 -7.61
N ALA A 369 1.77 12.28 -7.41
CA ALA A 369 1.08 12.57 -6.15
C ALA A 369 -0.11 11.62 -5.88
N GLN A 370 -0.72 11.08 -6.94
CA GLN A 370 -1.82 10.11 -6.85
C GLN A 370 -1.34 8.66 -6.65
N ASP A 371 -0.14 8.31 -7.15
CA ASP A 371 0.42 6.96 -7.07
C ASP A 371 0.80 6.53 -5.63
N TYR A 372 0.94 7.48 -4.68
CA TYR A 372 1.30 7.20 -3.27
C TYR A 372 0.13 6.95 -2.31
N GLU A 373 -1.12 7.01 -2.78
CA GLU A 373 -2.31 6.86 -1.91
C GLU A 373 -3.10 5.57 -2.20
N ALA A 374 -2.46 4.54 -2.76
CA ALA A 374 -3.13 3.34 -3.23
C ALA A 374 -2.91 2.12 -2.32
N PHE A 375 -3.98 1.35 -2.07
CA PHE A 375 -3.82 -0.03 -1.60
C PHE A 375 -3.01 -0.84 -2.64
N ASN A 376 -2.11 -1.72 -2.18
CA ASN A 376 -1.36 -2.59 -3.09
C ASN A 376 -2.28 -3.59 -3.81
N THR A 377 -1.70 -4.45 -4.63
CA THR A 377 -2.37 -5.66 -5.13
C THR A 377 -3.00 -6.44 -3.98
N SER A 378 -4.28 -6.74 -4.12
CA SER A 378 -5.02 -7.54 -3.15
C SER A 378 -4.47 -8.97 -3.07
N ILE A 379 -4.29 -9.48 -1.86
CA ILE A 379 -3.77 -10.81 -1.57
C ILE A 379 -4.92 -11.70 -1.07
N ASN A 380 -5.14 -12.83 -1.73
CA ASN A 380 -6.15 -13.81 -1.32
C ASN A 380 -5.53 -14.83 -0.36
N PHE A 381 -6.26 -15.15 0.69
CA PHE A 381 -5.93 -16.20 1.64
C PHE A 381 -7.08 -17.20 1.66
N LEU A 382 -6.81 -18.43 1.18
CA LEU A 382 -7.78 -19.52 1.16
C LEU A 382 -7.44 -20.53 2.26
N GLU A 383 -8.41 -20.83 3.13
CA GLU A 383 -8.34 -21.92 4.08
C GLU A 383 -9.29 -23.04 3.68
N LEU A 384 -8.75 -24.25 3.59
CA LEU A 384 -9.50 -25.47 3.31
C LEU A 384 -9.34 -26.44 4.48
N LYS A 385 -10.46 -26.82 5.09
CA LYS A 385 -10.47 -27.86 6.11
C LYS A 385 -10.77 -29.22 5.47
N VAL A 386 -9.90 -30.19 5.74
CA VAL A 386 -10.03 -31.55 5.20
C VAL A 386 -10.22 -32.59 6.30
N LYS A 387 -11.08 -33.57 6.03
CA LYS A 387 -11.29 -34.76 6.84
C LYS A 387 -10.22 -35.80 6.48
N ASN A 388 -9.00 -35.58 6.97
CA ASN A 388 -7.88 -36.50 6.79
C ASN A 388 -7.25 -36.85 8.14
N GLU A 389 -7.22 -38.14 8.46
CA GLU A 389 -6.62 -38.66 9.70
C GLU A 389 -5.08 -38.75 9.62
N ASP A 390 -4.50 -38.90 8.42
CA ASP A 390 -3.06 -39.09 8.22
C ASP A 390 -2.25 -37.81 8.41
N THR A 391 -1.20 -37.83 9.25
CA THR A 391 -0.27 -36.69 9.46
C THR A 391 0.27 -36.15 8.14
N PHE A 392 0.27 -34.83 7.95
CA PHE A 392 0.94 -34.25 6.78
C PHE A 392 2.46 -34.41 6.94
N ILE A 393 3.04 -35.23 6.06
CA ILE A 393 4.49 -35.53 6.03
C ILE A 393 5.12 -35.00 4.73
N SER A 394 4.36 -34.96 3.64
CA SER A 394 4.80 -34.50 2.32
C SER A 394 3.66 -33.82 1.59
N SER A 395 3.87 -32.57 1.19
CA SER A 395 2.93 -31.76 0.41
C SER A 395 2.66 -32.38 -0.96
N SER A 396 3.73 -32.76 -1.66
CA SER A 396 3.66 -33.40 -2.97
C SER A 396 2.91 -34.73 -2.93
N ASP A 397 3.16 -35.59 -1.93
CA ASP A 397 2.45 -36.86 -1.83
C ASP A 397 0.96 -36.66 -1.55
N LEU A 398 0.59 -35.72 -0.67
CA LEU A 398 -0.80 -35.42 -0.38
C LEU A 398 -1.54 -34.94 -1.64
N LEU A 399 -0.98 -33.95 -2.34
CA LEU A 399 -1.62 -33.36 -3.52
C LEU A 399 -1.70 -34.38 -4.66
N MET A 400 -0.64 -35.16 -4.88
CA MET A 400 -0.61 -36.16 -5.95
C MET A 400 -1.55 -37.35 -5.70
N LYS A 401 -1.85 -37.67 -4.43
CA LYS A 401 -2.83 -38.71 -4.06
C LYS A 401 -4.28 -38.21 -4.11
N ASN A 402 -4.51 -36.90 -3.99
CA ASN A 402 -5.83 -36.30 -3.89
C ASN A 402 -6.10 -35.31 -5.05
N PRO A 403 -6.65 -35.79 -6.19
CA PRO A 403 -6.83 -34.96 -7.38
C PRO A 403 -7.66 -33.69 -7.15
N ASN A 404 -8.75 -33.76 -6.39
CA ASN A 404 -9.57 -32.58 -6.10
C ASN A 404 -8.81 -31.52 -5.31
N LEU A 405 -8.03 -31.95 -4.30
CA LEU A 405 -7.20 -31.06 -3.50
C LEU A 405 -6.10 -30.42 -4.37
N PHE A 406 -5.49 -31.20 -5.26
CA PHE A 406 -4.53 -30.70 -6.24
C PHE A 406 -5.14 -29.67 -7.19
N LEU A 407 -6.38 -29.86 -7.66
CA LEU A 407 -7.07 -28.90 -8.51
C LEU A 407 -7.34 -27.58 -7.76
N ILE A 408 -7.86 -27.64 -6.52
CA ILE A 408 -8.08 -26.45 -5.68
C ILE A 408 -6.76 -25.72 -5.43
N TYR A 409 -5.72 -26.43 -5.01
CA TYR A 409 -4.37 -25.89 -4.88
C TYR A 409 -3.90 -25.21 -6.17
N SER A 410 -4.07 -25.86 -7.32
CA SER A 410 -3.58 -25.35 -8.60
C SER A 410 -4.37 -24.13 -9.08
N LEU A 411 -5.65 -23.99 -8.75
CA LEU A 411 -6.45 -22.81 -9.07
C LEU A 411 -5.92 -21.55 -8.38
N ILE A 412 -5.36 -21.67 -7.18
CA ILE A 412 -4.82 -20.55 -6.40
C ILE A 412 -3.32 -20.35 -6.67
N ILE A 413 -2.55 -21.44 -6.70
CA ILE A 413 -1.09 -21.38 -6.81
C ILE A 413 -0.62 -21.26 -8.27
N ASN A 414 -1.35 -21.86 -9.21
CA ASN A 414 -1.04 -21.82 -10.63
C ASN A 414 -2.24 -21.35 -11.48
N PRO A 415 -2.86 -20.19 -11.17
CA PRO A 415 -4.12 -19.74 -11.80
C PRO A 415 -3.98 -19.54 -13.32
N HIS A 416 -2.78 -19.22 -13.79
CA HIS A 416 -2.47 -19.06 -15.21
C HIS A 416 -2.74 -20.33 -16.02
N ARG A 417 -2.59 -21.53 -15.44
CA ARG A 417 -2.86 -22.81 -16.11
C ARG A 417 -4.34 -22.97 -16.47
N PHE A 418 -5.21 -22.27 -15.75
CA PHE A 418 -6.65 -22.32 -15.93
C PHE A 418 -7.21 -21.02 -16.53
N GLY A 419 -6.37 -20.05 -16.90
CA GLY A 419 -6.83 -18.77 -17.43
C GLY A 419 -7.50 -17.86 -16.39
N LEU A 420 -7.15 -18.01 -15.10
CA LEU A 420 -7.66 -17.21 -13.98
C LEU A 420 -6.69 -16.13 -13.50
N ASN A 421 -5.73 -15.73 -14.33
CA ASN A 421 -4.75 -14.73 -13.95
C ASN A 421 -5.40 -13.33 -13.93
N SER A 422 -5.33 -12.63 -12.79
CA SER A 422 -5.84 -11.25 -12.66
C SER A 422 -5.08 -10.27 -13.55
N ASN A 423 -3.83 -10.58 -13.91
CA ASN A 423 -2.93 -9.66 -14.59
C ASN A 423 -3.05 -9.75 -16.12
N THR A 424 -3.66 -10.81 -16.68
CA THR A 424 -3.83 -11.00 -18.13
C THR A 424 -4.91 -10.11 -18.72
N THR A 425 -4.93 -9.91 -20.03
CA THR A 425 -5.96 -9.07 -20.72
C THR A 425 -7.34 -9.72 -20.76
N GLN A 426 -7.44 -11.01 -20.46
CA GLN A 426 -8.68 -11.78 -20.49
C GLN A 426 -8.70 -12.77 -19.33
N ILE A 427 -9.91 -13.06 -18.86
CA ILE A 427 -10.24 -14.17 -17.96
C ILE A 427 -11.08 -15.20 -18.72
N ILE A 428 -10.85 -16.48 -18.44
CA ILE A 428 -11.57 -17.58 -19.08
C ILE A 428 -13.07 -17.57 -18.70
N SER A 429 -13.94 -18.15 -19.54
CA SER A 429 -15.35 -18.38 -19.17
C SER A 429 -15.46 -19.50 -18.12
N TYR A 430 -16.50 -19.46 -17.29
CA TYR A 430 -16.73 -20.50 -16.28
C TYR A 430 -16.91 -21.89 -16.91
N ASN A 431 -17.61 -22.00 -18.03
CA ASN A 431 -17.77 -23.29 -18.71
C ASN A 431 -16.44 -23.86 -19.21
N ASP A 432 -15.55 -23.02 -19.75
CA ASP A 432 -14.26 -23.50 -20.22
C ASP A 432 -13.31 -23.82 -19.05
N LEU A 433 -13.41 -23.09 -17.93
CA LEU A 433 -12.76 -23.49 -16.68
C LEU A 433 -13.19 -24.91 -16.26
N MET A 434 -14.49 -25.17 -16.21
CA MET A 434 -15.02 -26.48 -15.82
C MET A 434 -14.59 -27.60 -16.79
N LYS A 435 -14.52 -27.32 -18.09
CA LYS A 435 -13.94 -28.26 -19.08
C LYS A 435 -12.47 -28.54 -18.79
N ASN A 436 -11.67 -27.50 -18.52
CA ASN A 436 -10.25 -27.64 -18.22
C ASN A 436 -10.03 -28.45 -16.95
N LEU A 437 -10.79 -28.18 -15.88
CA LEU A 437 -10.73 -28.95 -14.63
C LEU A 437 -11.04 -30.43 -14.85
N LYS A 438 -12.09 -30.74 -15.63
CA LYS A 438 -12.47 -32.13 -15.94
C LYS A 438 -11.45 -32.88 -16.81
N ASN A 439 -10.77 -32.16 -17.70
CA ASN A 439 -9.79 -32.73 -18.64
C ASN A 439 -8.35 -32.73 -18.10
N THR A 440 -8.12 -32.22 -16.89
CA THR A 440 -6.78 -32.16 -16.31
C THR A 440 -6.33 -33.56 -15.87
N HIS A 441 -5.37 -34.12 -16.60
CA HIS A 441 -4.69 -35.36 -16.23
C HIS A 441 -3.20 -35.10 -16.01
N ILE A 442 -2.66 -35.59 -14.89
CA ILE A 442 -1.24 -35.51 -14.61
C ILE A 442 -0.55 -36.66 -15.36
N SER A 443 0.14 -36.33 -16.45
CA SER A 443 0.95 -37.30 -17.18
C SER A 443 2.26 -37.59 -16.45
N ASP A 444 2.79 -38.80 -16.60
CA ASP A 444 4.06 -39.20 -15.95
C ASP A 444 5.23 -38.27 -16.31
N GLY A 445 5.28 -37.79 -17.56
CA GLY A 445 6.30 -36.84 -18.03
C GLY A 445 6.20 -35.45 -17.38
N SER A 446 5.03 -35.04 -16.88
CA SER A 446 4.82 -33.74 -16.21
C SER A 446 4.95 -33.82 -14.68
N ARG A 447 4.93 -35.05 -14.12
CA ARG A 447 4.90 -35.29 -12.68
C ARG A 447 6.07 -34.66 -11.93
N ASN A 448 7.30 -34.84 -12.43
CA ASN A 448 8.50 -34.29 -11.78
C ASN A 448 8.47 -32.75 -11.74
N LYS A 449 7.98 -32.11 -12.81
CA LYS A 449 7.81 -30.65 -12.85
C LYS A 449 6.74 -30.18 -11.87
N ILE A 450 5.61 -30.89 -11.79
CA ILE A 450 4.54 -30.58 -10.84
C ILE A 450 5.03 -30.71 -9.40
N ILE A 451 5.77 -31.77 -9.06
CA ILE A 451 6.36 -31.95 -7.74
C ILE A 451 7.34 -30.81 -7.42
N TYR A 452 8.18 -30.43 -8.39
CA TYR A 452 9.07 -29.28 -8.25
C TYR A 452 8.27 -28.00 -7.96
N ASP A 453 7.21 -27.71 -8.73
CA ASP A 453 6.37 -26.53 -8.53
C ASP A 453 5.68 -26.53 -7.16
N ILE A 454 5.21 -27.68 -6.69
CA ILE A 454 4.64 -27.85 -5.34
C ILE A 454 5.67 -27.48 -4.28
N ASN A 455 6.86 -28.07 -4.33
CA ASN A 455 7.92 -27.80 -3.37
C ASN A 455 8.39 -26.34 -3.42
N GLN A 456 8.42 -25.73 -4.61
CA GLN A 456 8.76 -24.31 -4.76
C GLN A 456 7.70 -23.38 -4.17
N SER A 457 6.43 -23.77 -4.16
CA SER A 457 5.36 -22.97 -3.56
C SER A 457 5.16 -23.20 -2.05
N GLU A 458 5.66 -24.31 -1.51
CA GLU A 458 5.48 -24.70 -0.10
C GLU A 458 6.07 -23.64 0.86
N VAL A 459 5.25 -23.20 1.81
CA VAL A 459 5.62 -22.22 2.84
C VAL A 459 5.98 -22.95 4.13
N GLU A 460 5.05 -23.75 4.65
CA GLU A 460 5.21 -24.53 5.89
C GLU A 460 4.50 -25.88 5.80
N ILE A 461 5.09 -26.89 6.42
CA ILE A 461 4.50 -28.21 6.67
C ILE A 461 4.49 -28.51 8.17
N ASN A 462 3.30 -28.81 8.69
CA ASN A 462 3.05 -29.20 10.07
C ASN A 462 2.16 -30.45 10.08
N LYS A 463 2.16 -31.21 11.17
CA LYS A 463 1.30 -32.40 11.35
C LYS A 463 -0.19 -32.11 11.12
N SER A 464 -0.64 -30.88 11.40
CA SER A 464 -2.05 -30.44 11.32
C SER A 464 -2.41 -29.53 10.15
N TYR A 465 -1.41 -28.94 9.46
CA TYR A 465 -1.65 -28.10 8.28
C TYR A 465 -0.46 -28.08 7.32
N ILE A 466 -0.74 -27.77 6.05
CA ILE A 466 0.26 -27.40 5.04
C ILE A 466 -0.16 -26.11 4.36
N SER A 467 0.82 -25.35 3.88
CA SER A 467 0.56 -24.05 3.28
C SER A 467 1.46 -23.75 2.08
N PHE A 468 0.93 -22.95 1.17
CA PHE A 468 1.57 -22.62 -0.09
C PHE A 468 1.35 -21.16 -0.45
N ILE A 469 2.25 -20.61 -1.27
CA ILE A 469 2.18 -19.23 -1.77
C ILE A 469 2.50 -19.19 -3.27
N ASN A 470 1.84 -18.28 -3.99
CA ASN A 470 2.11 -18.02 -5.41
C ASN A 470 2.93 -16.74 -5.64
N SER A 471 3.29 -16.45 -6.89
CA SER A 471 4.05 -15.23 -7.25
C SER A 471 3.29 -13.92 -7.01
N SER A 472 1.96 -13.95 -6.98
CA SER A 472 1.11 -12.82 -6.61
C SER A 472 0.87 -12.72 -5.09
N SER A 473 1.63 -13.50 -4.30
CA SER A 473 1.50 -13.62 -2.85
C SER A 473 0.14 -14.12 -2.35
N ASP A 474 -0.67 -14.76 -3.20
CA ASP A 474 -1.88 -15.47 -2.74
C ASP A 474 -1.49 -16.77 -2.05
N PHE A 475 -2.22 -17.10 -0.98
CA PHE A 475 -1.97 -18.24 -0.12
C PHE A 475 -3.11 -19.25 -0.16
N ILE A 476 -2.73 -20.52 0.00
CA ILE A 476 -3.66 -21.60 0.35
C ILE A 476 -3.11 -22.36 1.56
N VAL A 477 -3.98 -22.56 2.55
CA VAL A 477 -3.72 -23.39 3.73
C VAL A 477 -4.70 -24.56 3.73
N ILE A 478 -4.17 -25.76 3.83
CA ILE A 478 -4.95 -26.99 3.97
C ILE A 478 -4.74 -27.49 5.40
N LYS A 479 -5.81 -27.53 6.20
CA LYS A 479 -5.77 -27.85 7.63
C LYS A 479 -6.75 -28.95 8.01
N LYS A 480 -6.49 -29.64 9.12
CA LYS A 480 -7.39 -30.69 9.65
C LYS A 480 -8.30 -30.21 10.76
N HIS A 481 -7.80 -29.30 11.57
CA HIS A 481 -8.48 -28.77 12.74
C HIS A 481 -8.68 -27.27 12.59
N GLU A 482 -9.62 -26.72 13.35
CA GLU A 482 -9.84 -25.29 13.46
C GLU A 482 -8.68 -24.65 14.23
N GLN A 483 -7.59 -24.38 13.50
CA GLN A 483 -6.48 -23.57 13.96
C GLN A 483 -6.61 -22.16 13.35
N PRO A 484 -6.50 -21.09 14.15
CA PRO A 484 -6.61 -19.72 13.69
C PRO A 484 -5.29 -19.26 13.05
N LEU A 485 -4.96 -19.80 11.88
CA LEU A 485 -3.69 -19.53 11.18
C LEU A 485 -3.70 -18.17 10.47
N ILE A 486 -4.88 -17.70 10.02
CA ILE A 486 -5.05 -16.47 9.23
C ILE A 486 -4.34 -15.25 9.82
N ASP A 487 -4.36 -15.08 11.15
CA ASP A 487 -3.74 -13.92 11.80
C ASP A 487 -2.21 -13.90 11.60
N LEU A 488 -1.54 -15.05 11.64
CA LEU A 488 -0.10 -15.14 11.42
C LEU A 488 0.27 -14.78 9.99
N TYR A 489 -0.50 -15.24 9.02
CA TYR A 489 -0.26 -14.94 7.60
C TYR A 489 -0.53 -13.47 7.29
N ILE A 490 -1.59 -12.87 7.86
CA ILE A 490 -1.87 -11.45 7.69
C ILE A 490 -0.75 -10.60 8.26
N TRP A 491 -0.22 -10.92 9.45
CA TRP A 491 0.94 -10.20 9.99
C TRP A 491 2.19 -10.36 9.13
N ALA A 492 2.44 -11.55 8.59
CA ALA A 492 3.55 -11.78 7.65
C ALA A 492 3.39 -10.94 6.38
N ILE A 493 2.17 -10.88 5.83
CA ILE A 493 1.83 -10.05 4.67
C ILE A 493 2.08 -8.58 4.98
N ILE A 494 1.54 -8.04 6.09
CA ILE A 494 1.74 -6.63 6.48
C ILE A 494 3.23 -6.30 6.58
N TYR A 495 4.00 -7.18 7.23
CA TYR A 495 5.43 -6.99 7.40
C TYR A 495 6.17 -6.97 6.05
N SER A 496 5.98 -7.97 5.20
CA SER A 496 6.66 -8.07 3.91
C SER A 496 6.22 -6.97 2.92
N GLU A 497 4.93 -6.63 2.88
CA GLU A 497 4.41 -5.59 1.98
C GLU A 497 4.88 -4.19 2.39
N SER A 498 4.95 -3.89 3.70
CA SER A 498 5.55 -2.62 4.18
C SER A 498 6.99 -2.44 3.71
N ARG A 499 7.77 -3.52 3.69
CA ARG A 499 9.16 -3.48 3.20
C ARG A 499 9.23 -3.29 1.70
N LYS A 500 8.35 -3.94 0.92
CA LYS A 500 8.23 -3.71 -0.54
C LYS A 500 7.93 -2.24 -0.84
N TRP A 501 7.03 -1.62 -0.08
CA TRP A 501 6.72 -0.20 -0.24
C TRP A 501 7.86 0.71 0.09
N ILE A 502 8.48 0.57 1.27
CA ILE A 502 9.64 1.42 1.63
C ILE A 502 10.75 1.28 0.58
N HIS A 503 11.00 0.06 0.07
CA HIS A 503 11.93 -0.14 -1.03
C HIS A 503 11.52 0.65 -2.29
N HIS A 504 10.25 0.56 -2.70
CA HIS A 504 9.73 1.27 -3.88
C HIS A 504 9.78 2.79 -3.72
N ASP A 505 9.45 3.32 -2.54
CA ASP A 505 9.54 4.75 -2.23
C ASP A 505 10.98 5.25 -2.34
N ILE A 506 11.94 4.48 -1.81
CA ILE A 506 13.36 4.82 -1.90
C ILE A 506 13.83 4.76 -3.36
N GLU A 507 13.41 3.75 -4.11
CA GLU A 507 13.74 3.61 -5.54
C GLU A 507 13.18 4.79 -6.34
N TYR A 508 11.93 5.17 -6.10
CA TYR A 508 11.32 6.32 -6.74
C TYR A 508 12.06 7.60 -6.38
N ASP A 509 12.30 7.88 -5.10
CA ASP A 509 13.01 9.07 -4.66
C ASP A 509 14.40 9.16 -5.31
N PHE A 510 15.08 8.02 -5.39
CA PHE A 510 16.39 7.92 -6.02
C PHE A 510 16.33 8.17 -7.52
N ASN A 511 15.26 7.76 -8.21
CA ASN A 511 15.06 7.97 -9.64
C ASN A 511 14.49 9.36 -9.96
N ASN A 512 13.85 10.03 -9.00
CA ASN A 512 13.25 11.34 -9.19
C ASN A 512 14.32 12.43 -9.37
N ASN A 513 14.29 13.11 -10.52
CA ASN A 513 15.27 14.15 -10.85
C ASN A 513 15.06 15.48 -10.11
N ARG A 514 13.89 15.67 -9.47
CA ARG A 514 13.57 16.90 -8.73
C ARG A 514 14.12 16.90 -7.31
N ILE A 515 14.41 15.73 -6.76
CA ILE A 515 14.98 15.61 -5.42
C ILE A 515 16.47 15.92 -5.51
N ALA A 516 16.93 16.86 -4.67
CA ALA A 516 18.33 17.24 -4.64
C ALA A 516 19.19 16.08 -4.07
N LYS A 517 19.90 15.37 -4.96
CA LYS A 517 20.73 14.21 -4.60
C LYS A 517 22.11 14.68 -4.12
N ASN A 518 22.24 14.92 -2.82
CA ASN A 518 23.51 15.20 -2.15
C ASN A 518 24.04 13.95 -1.43
N SER A 519 25.23 14.02 -0.83
CA SER A 519 25.80 12.85 -0.14
C SER A 519 24.98 12.41 1.10
N ASN A 520 24.32 13.36 1.79
CA ASN A 520 23.44 13.04 2.90
C ASN A 520 22.21 12.25 2.42
N PHE A 521 21.61 12.64 1.30
CA PHE A 521 20.51 11.91 0.67
C PHE A 521 20.90 10.46 0.40
N TYR A 522 22.03 10.22 -0.28
CA TYR A 522 22.46 8.86 -0.57
C TYR A 522 22.76 8.05 0.69
N ARG A 523 23.40 8.65 1.71
CA ARG A 523 23.67 7.98 2.98
C ARG A 523 22.37 7.57 3.69
N GLN A 524 21.40 8.49 3.78
CA GLN A 524 20.09 8.22 4.39
C GLN A 524 19.34 7.12 3.66
N LYS A 525 19.34 7.11 2.32
CA LYS A 525 18.68 6.06 1.53
C LYS A 525 19.37 4.71 1.67
N ILE A 526 20.71 4.67 1.71
CA ILE A 526 21.46 3.43 1.99
C ILE A 526 21.11 2.90 3.38
N GLU A 527 21.15 3.74 4.41
CA GLU A 527 20.82 3.36 5.79
C GLU A 527 19.39 2.80 5.88
N SER A 528 18.43 3.48 5.25
CA SER A 528 17.03 3.02 5.18
C SER A 528 16.91 1.65 4.49
N LEU A 529 17.63 1.43 3.38
CA LEU A 529 17.64 0.13 2.69
C LEU A 529 18.36 -0.97 3.46
N GLU A 530 19.42 -0.63 4.19
CA GLU A 530 20.15 -1.58 5.04
C GLU A 530 19.28 -2.03 6.23
N ASN A 531 18.48 -1.12 6.81
CA ASN A 531 17.50 -1.44 7.86
C ASN A 531 16.35 -2.33 7.35
N LEU A 532 16.09 -2.40 6.05
CA LEU A 532 15.10 -3.33 5.49
C LEU A 532 15.62 -4.76 5.36
N LYS A 533 16.93 -5.02 5.49
CA LYS A 533 17.49 -6.36 5.34
C LYS A 533 17.22 -7.18 6.60
N PHE A 534 16.83 -8.44 6.39
CA PHE A 534 16.62 -9.34 7.51
C PHE A 534 17.91 -9.81 8.14
N ASP A 535 17.88 -9.96 9.46
CA ASP A 535 18.82 -10.79 10.17
C ASP A 535 18.11 -11.89 10.99
N TRP A 536 18.87 -12.54 11.87
CA TRP A 536 18.36 -13.63 12.68
C TRP A 536 17.66 -13.15 13.96
N TYR A 537 17.87 -11.90 14.35
CA TYR A 537 17.34 -11.19 15.51
C TYR A 537 16.10 -10.35 15.20
N ASP A 538 15.74 -10.16 13.93
CA ASP A 538 14.51 -9.47 13.53
C ASP A 538 13.32 -9.86 14.43
N ASP A 539 12.64 -8.84 14.98
CA ASP A 539 11.57 -9.06 15.95
C ASP A 539 10.22 -9.38 15.30
N PHE A 540 10.05 -9.24 13.97
CA PHE A 540 8.82 -9.56 13.21
C PHE A 540 7.53 -9.07 13.89
N TYR A 541 7.51 -7.79 14.31
CA TYR A 541 6.45 -7.19 15.12
C TYR A 541 6.15 -7.95 16.44
N GLY A 542 7.17 -8.56 17.03
CA GLY A 542 7.07 -9.44 18.20
C GLY A 542 6.31 -10.74 17.93
N ILE A 543 6.34 -11.27 16.71
CA ILE A 543 5.73 -12.55 16.34
C ILE A 543 6.77 -13.47 15.70
N PRO A 544 7.66 -14.10 16.48
CA PRO A 544 8.73 -14.95 15.92
C PRO A 544 8.22 -16.10 15.03
N SER A 545 6.99 -16.56 15.26
CA SER A 545 6.38 -17.64 14.49
C SER A 545 6.09 -17.30 13.02
N ILE A 546 6.06 -16.01 12.62
CA ILE A 546 5.84 -15.65 11.21
C ILE A 546 7.12 -15.69 10.36
N LYS A 547 8.29 -15.91 10.98
CA LYS A 547 9.61 -15.86 10.32
C LYS A 547 9.69 -16.75 9.08
N THR A 548 9.13 -17.96 9.15
CA THR A 548 9.12 -18.90 8.01
C THR A 548 8.29 -18.36 6.86
N ILE A 549 7.10 -17.83 7.16
CA ILE A 549 6.17 -17.26 6.19
C ILE A 549 6.82 -16.05 5.49
N VAL A 550 7.39 -15.13 6.27
CA VAL A 550 8.09 -13.94 5.77
C VAL A 550 9.25 -14.33 4.85
N LYS A 551 10.12 -15.25 5.29
CA LYS A 551 11.23 -15.76 4.44
C LYS A 551 10.73 -16.31 3.11
N LYS A 552 9.59 -17.00 3.11
CA LYS A 552 9.01 -17.53 1.88
C LYS A 552 8.47 -16.42 0.98
N ILE A 553 7.78 -15.43 1.52
CA ILE A 553 7.31 -14.25 0.76
C ILE A 553 8.51 -13.56 0.09
N ASP A 554 9.60 -13.33 0.83
CA ASP A 554 10.81 -12.69 0.30
C ASP A 554 11.51 -13.53 -0.77
N GLN A 555 11.54 -14.85 -0.65
CA GLN A 555 12.07 -15.75 -1.68
C GLN A 555 11.26 -15.66 -2.97
N VAL A 556 9.93 -15.61 -2.87
CA VAL A 556 9.05 -15.58 -4.05
C VAL A 556 9.04 -14.20 -4.72
N SER A 557 9.17 -13.13 -3.93
CA SER A 557 9.15 -11.75 -4.41
C SER A 557 10.53 -11.16 -4.74
N ASN A 558 11.62 -11.85 -4.40
CA ASN A 558 13.01 -11.42 -4.63
C ASN A 558 13.38 -10.06 -4.01
N ILE A 559 12.70 -9.62 -2.95
CA ILE A 559 12.92 -8.31 -2.30
C ILE A 559 14.38 -8.13 -1.88
N LYS A 560 14.96 -9.15 -1.21
CA LYS A 560 16.33 -9.08 -0.71
C LYS A 560 17.33 -8.75 -1.82
N SER A 561 17.23 -9.46 -2.95
CA SER A 561 18.09 -9.19 -4.10
C SER A 561 17.84 -7.80 -4.69
N SER A 562 16.60 -7.34 -4.75
CA SER A 562 16.27 -5.99 -5.24
C SER A 562 16.88 -4.90 -4.36
N ILE A 563 16.79 -5.05 -3.02
CA ILE A 563 17.43 -4.16 -2.05
C ILE A 563 18.96 -4.15 -2.26
N ASP A 564 19.59 -5.32 -2.37
CA ASP A 564 21.04 -5.42 -2.55
C ASP A 564 21.52 -4.73 -3.85
N ILE A 565 20.76 -4.89 -4.94
CA ILE A 565 21.02 -4.22 -6.22
C ILE A 565 20.89 -2.70 -6.05
N LEU A 566 19.80 -2.21 -5.46
CA LEU A 566 19.55 -0.78 -5.30
C LEU A 566 20.62 -0.11 -4.39
N VAL A 567 21.00 -0.77 -3.29
CA VAL A 567 22.10 -0.30 -2.42
C VAL A 567 23.40 -0.17 -3.20
N SER A 568 23.75 -1.17 -4.02
CA SER A 568 24.96 -1.13 -4.86
C SER A 568 24.90 0.03 -5.86
N THR A 569 23.77 0.22 -6.53
CA THR A 569 23.54 1.32 -7.49
C THR A 569 23.66 2.69 -6.81
N ILE A 570 23.08 2.87 -5.63
CA ILE A 570 23.17 4.12 -4.86
C ILE A 570 24.63 4.39 -4.45
N LYS A 571 25.34 3.39 -3.92
CA LYS A 571 26.77 3.49 -3.54
C LYS A 571 27.64 3.91 -4.73
N GLN A 572 27.37 3.34 -5.92
CA GLN A 572 28.09 3.72 -7.13
C GLN A 572 27.85 5.19 -7.52
N LYS A 573 26.60 5.67 -7.44
CA LYS A 573 26.27 7.07 -7.75
C LYS A 573 26.84 8.06 -6.74
N ASP A 574 26.82 7.74 -5.44
CA ASP A 574 27.46 8.58 -4.40
C ASP A 574 28.98 8.69 -4.64
N ALA A 575 29.65 7.58 -5.01
CA ALA A 575 31.07 7.59 -5.35
C ALA A 575 31.39 8.46 -6.58
N LEU A 576 30.52 8.45 -7.61
CA LEU A 576 30.67 9.33 -8.77
C LEU A 576 30.49 10.81 -8.39
N LEU A 577 29.48 11.11 -7.57
CA LEU A 577 29.23 12.49 -7.10
C LEU A 577 30.41 13.03 -6.28
N LYS A 578 31.00 12.20 -5.39
CA LYS A 578 32.21 12.56 -4.63
C LYS A 578 33.40 12.87 -5.56
N LYS A 579 33.64 12.02 -6.57
CA LYS A 579 34.69 12.26 -7.57
C LYS A 579 34.46 13.55 -8.37
N ASP A 580 33.22 13.86 -8.74
CA ASP A 580 32.91 15.09 -9.46
C ASP A 580 33.05 16.34 -8.57
N PHE A 581 32.72 16.23 -7.28
CA PHE A 581 32.97 17.29 -6.30
C PHE A 581 34.47 17.52 -6.08
N GLU A 582 35.27 16.45 -5.96
CA GLU A 582 36.73 16.52 -5.88
C GLU A 582 37.32 17.20 -7.12
N ARG A 583 36.87 16.81 -8.33
CA ARG A 583 37.30 17.46 -9.58
C ARG A 583 36.96 18.94 -9.60
N LYS A 584 35.75 19.33 -9.22
CA LYS A 584 35.35 20.75 -9.13
C LYS A 584 36.21 21.51 -8.13
N THR A 585 36.47 20.94 -6.96
CA THR A 585 37.30 21.53 -5.92
C THR A 585 38.75 21.68 -6.40
N MET A 586 39.29 20.68 -7.09
CA MET A 586 40.62 20.74 -7.69
C MET A 586 40.72 21.84 -8.74
N VAL A 587 39.70 22.02 -9.59
CA VAL A 587 39.63 23.12 -10.56
C VAL A 587 39.60 24.48 -9.86
N ILE A 588 38.80 24.63 -8.79
CA ILE A 588 38.75 25.87 -8.01
C ILE A 588 40.10 26.14 -7.32
N ALA A 589 40.71 25.12 -6.71
CA ALA A 589 42.03 25.23 -6.08
C ALA A 589 43.11 25.62 -7.09
N TYR A 590 43.06 25.07 -8.31
CA TYR A 590 43.94 25.47 -9.40
C TYR A 590 43.76 26.94 -9.79
N VAL A 591 42.51 27.42 -9.90
CA VAL A 591 42.21 28.83 -10.17
C VAL A 591 42.73 29.73 -9.05
N VAL A 592 42.52 29.37 -7.78
CA VAL A 592 43.04 30.13 -6.63
C VAL A 592 44.57 30.14 -6.60
N ALA A 593 45.22 29.01 -6.88
CA ALA A 593 46.68 28.93 -6.97
C ALA A 593 47.25 29.84 -8.09
N LEU A 594 46.57 29.92 -9.23
CA LEU A 594 46.91 30.89 -10.29
C LEU A 594 46.79 32.34 -9.81
N PHE A 595 45.73 32.70 -9.05
CA PHE A 595 45.60 34.03 -8.46
C PHE A 595 46.74 34.37 -7.49
N ILE A 596 47.13 33.42 -6.62
CA ILE A 596 48.24 33.62 -5.67
C ILE A 596 49.57 33.76 -6.42
N GLY A 597 49.83 32.89 -7.41
CA GLY A 597 51.04 32.97 -8.25
C GLY A 597 51.13 34.31 -9.00
N PHE A 598 49.99 34.81 -9.47
CA PHE A 598 49.88 36.12 -10.11
C PHE A 598 50.20 37.28 -9.16
N ILE A 599 49.61 37.31 -7.95
CA ILE A 599 49.89 38.33 -6.94
C ILE A 599 51.38 38.34 -6.58
N ASN A 600 51.99 37.16 -6.42
CA ASN A 600 53.42 37.04 -6.12
C ASN A 600 54.32 37.52 -7.28
N PHE A 601 53.95 37.21 -8.53
CA PHE A 601 54.68 37.69 -9.72
C PHE A 601 54.63 39.22 -9.83
N PHE A 602 53.46 39.83 -9.62
CA PHE A 602 53.33 41.29 -9.57
C PHE A 602 54.10 41.90 -8.41
N GLY A 603 53.99 41.33 -7.21
CA GLY A 603 54.78 41.74 -6.06
C GLY A 603 56.27 41.74 -6.37
N MET A 604 56.78 40.71 -7.04
CA MET A 604 58.18 40.61 -7.44
C MET A 604 58.56 41.67 -8.50
N ILE A 605 57.75 41.86 -9.55
CA ILE A 605 58.00 42.87 -10.59
C ILE A 605 58.03 44.29 -9.99
N PHE A 606 57.04 44.64 -9.18
CA PHE A 606 56.97 45.96 -8.53
C PHE A 606 58.11 46.16 -7.52
N THR A 607 58.53 45.12 -6.81
CA THR A 607 59.67 45.20 -5.88
C THR A 607 61.00 45.37 -6.63
N ILE A 608 61.22 44.65 -7.74
CA ILE A 608 62.42 44.79 -8.58
C ILE A 608 62.47 46.17 -9.25
N LEU A 609 61.34 46.69 -9.73
CA LEU A 609 61.21 48.04 -10.27
C LEU A 609 61.47 49.11 -9.19
N ALA A 610 61.06 48.88 -7.95
CA ALA A 610 61.28 49.80 -6.84
C ALA A 610 62.74 49.84 -6.35
N VAL A 611 63.50 48.75 -6.50
CA VAL A 611 64.87 48.63 -5.97
C VAL A 611 65.96 49.07 -6.97
N THR A 612 65.65 49.22 -8.26
CA THR A 612 66.69 49.49 -9.28
C THR A 612 67.02 50.97 -9.54
N LYS A 613 66.18 51.94 -9.14
CA LYS A 613 66.48 53.37 -8.88
C LYS A 613 65.18 54.18 -8.77
N PRO A 614 64.92 54.93 -7.67
CA PRO A 614 63.68 55.72 -7.51
C PRO A 614 63.51 56.84 -8.54
N GLU A 615 64.60 57.32 -9.15
CA GLU A 615 64.60 58.46 -10.08
C GLU A 615 64.33 58.07 -11.54
N ASP A 616 64.27 56.77 -11.86
CA ASP A 616 63.96 56.24 -13.21
C ASP A 616 62.49 55.78 -13.37
N GLY A 617 61.60 56.26 -12.48
CA GLY A 617 60.24 55.75 -12.29
C GLY A 617 59.32 55.72 -13.52
N LEU A 618 59.70 56.32 -14.65
CA LEU A 618 58.93 56.34 -15.90
C LEU A 618 59.85 56.28 -17.15
N ASN A 619 60.94 55.50 -17.14
CA ASN A 619 61.69 55.26 -18.38
C ASN A 619 60.84 54.43 -19.38
N THR A 620 60.98 54.69 -20.68
CA THR A 620 60.26 54.03 -21.77
C THR A 620 60.26 52.50 -21.64
N THR A 621 61.38 51.91 -21.19
CA THR A 621 61.50 50.46 -20.95
C THR A 621 60.58 49.99 -19.82
N ASN A 622 60.48 50.73 -18.72
CA ASN A 622 59.59 50.40 -17.59
C ASN A 622 58.12 50.56 -17.98
N ILE A 623 57.78 51.58 -18.78
CA ILE A 623 56.43 51.76 -19.33
C ILE A 623 56.05 50.61 -20.27
N ILE A 624 56.99 50.14 -21.11
CA ILE A 624 56.78 48.97 -21.97
C ILE A 624 56.55 47.71 -21.14
N VAL A 625 57.36 47.49 -20.09
CA VAL A 625 57.20 46.33 -19.19
C VAL A 625 55.85 46.39 -18.46
N ILE A 626 55.45 47.55 -17.93
CA ILE A 626 54.14 47.74 -17.28
C ILE A 626 52.99 47.55 -18.27
N SER A 627 53.14 48.01 -19.51
CA SER A 627 52.12 47.88 -20.56
C SER A 627 51.96 46.43 -21.01
N ILE A 628 53.07 45.71 -21.24
CA ILE A 628 53.04 44.28 -21.58
C ILE A 628 52.46 43.47 -20.42
N ALA A 629 52.87 43.78 -19.18
CA ALA A 629 52.29 43.17 -18.00
C ALA A 629 50.78 43.42 -17.94
N SER A 630 50.32 44.66 -18.06
CA SER A 630 48.89 45.02 -18.04
C SER A 630 48.07 44.36 -19.16
N LEU A 631 48.66 44.20 -20.35
CA LEU A 631 48.00 43.54 -21.49
C LEU A 631 47.86 42.04 -21.24
N LEU A 632 48.88 41.40 -20.65
CA LEU A 632 48.81 40.01 -20.19
C LEU A 632 47.77 39.84 -19.07
N ILE A 633 47.66 40.78 -18.12
CA ILE A 633 46.61 40.78 -17.08
C ILE A 633 45.23 40.82 -17.74
N THR A 634 45.03 41.74 -18.68
CA THR A 634 43.73 41.94 -19.31
C THR A 634 43.32 40.71 -20.12
N SER A 635 44.25 40.11 -20.87
CA SER A 635 44.04 38.84 -21.58
C SER A 635 43.66 37.70 -20.60
N LEU A 636 44.31 37.63 -19.45
CA LEU A 636 44.03 36.63 -18.43
C LEU A 636 42.67 36.83 -17.75
N ILE A 637 42.30 38.08 -17.43
CA ILE A 637 40.97 38.44 -16.89
C ILE A 637 39.87 38.04 -17.89
N ILE A 638 40.11 38.24 -19.18
CA ILE A 638 39.19 37.82 -20.24
C ILE A 638 39.04 36.29 -20.27
N ILE A 639 40.15 35.53 -20.19
CA ILE A 639 40.11 34.06 -20.14
C ILE A 639 39.36 33.58 -18.89
N ILE A 640 39.60 34.19 -17.73
CA ILE A 640 38.92 33.84 -16.46
C ILE A 640 37.43 34.18 -16.54
N SER A 641 37.08 35.36 -17.03
CA SER A 641 35.69 35.79 -17.21
C SER A 641 34.95 34.86 -18.16
N PHE A 642 35.59 34.44 -19.26
CA PHE A 642 35.05 33.45 -20.18
C PHE A 642 34.79 32.08 -19.50
N PHE A 643 35.73 31.60 -18.68
CA PHE A 643 35.55 30.35 -17.93
C PHE A 643 34.44 30.43 -16.88
N LEU A 644 34.37 31.53 -16.11
CA LEU A 644 33.31 31.76 -15.13
C LEU A 644 31.92 31.88 -15.80
N PHE A 645 31.84 32.57 -16.92
CA PHE A 645 30.61 32.70 -17.70
C PHE A 645 30.15 31.33 -18.24
N ARG A 646 31.09 30.50 -18.73
CA ARG A 646 30.80 29.14 -19.21
C ARG A 646 30.35 28.21 -18.07
N LEU A 647 30.98 28.30 -16.90
CA LEU A 647 30.57 27.58 -15.69
C LEU A 647 29.17 27.99 -15.20
N SER A 648 28.82 29.28 -15.31
CA SER A 648 27.49 29.78 -14.98
C SER A 648 26.42 29.32 -15.97
N LYS A 649 26.78 29.14 -17.26
CA LYS A 649 25.85 28.71 -18.31
C LYS A 649 25.50 27.21 -18.21
N ASN A 650 26.43 26.39 -17.71
CA ASN A 650 26.22 24.95 -17.45
C ASN A 650 25.48 24.67 -16.11
N LYS A 651 25.03 25.71 -15.40
CA LYS A 651 24.20 25.60 -14.18
C LYS A 651 22.69 25.80 -14.44
N LYS A 652 22.27 26.03 -15.70
CA LYS A 652 20.86 26.01 -16.11
C LYS A 652 20.50 24.65 -16.67
#